data_AF-A0A841N2G8-F1
#
_entry.id   AF-A0A841N2G8-F1
#
_cell.length_a   1.000
_cell.length_b   1.000
_cell.length_c   1.000
_cell.angle_alpha   90.00
_cell.angle_beta   90.00
_cell.angle_gamma   90.00
#
_symmetry.space_group_name_H-M   'P 1'
#
loop_
_entity.id
_entity.type
_entity.pdbx_description
1 polymer ?
#
loop_
_entity_poly.entity_id
_entity_poly.type
_entity_poly.pdbx_seq_one_letter_code
_entity_poly.pdbx_strand_id
1 'polypeptide(L)'
;MKRILFSSLVLLGLCANAQINLTASAGTSTATYTTLKDAFDAINAGTHQGSINLSITANTTETATAVLNAVTTYSSVVIKPTVTATITGSIASNPVVRILGSNVTIDGSTTAGGTTRNLTFSNTATTSPSVLFMGSATSSAPIANVTVKNAIFINGSNGSTNFVVANGTTAAGYFNNITVQNNEINTGYNGIFILADAATAGNGNNLLVTGNTVNTNIVQNGILLSGVGGSSNVTNNTIAVVRTNAGTSASPVASVGISLSTGTNNASVSGNTISVKNTSTSATGVSYASAIYISPGATNVLTKVYNNTITEVSGILTYINSNGIYLGGATPNVNIYSNKISGLKNNNTTGTPMQGILLGSSSTAANSIVYNNVISDILGSGTAQVQGIYAFSGAGYKIYNNTININTVNSETGVSSAMYVYGTNITAAGALDIRNNIFANTRTSGSRFAIYSTAASSVFGNINYNDYYSTGTALGYIGGANKTTLADIQSGFGGNANSLSVAPVFVSATDLHLNPSSNPGLDNKGMTLPEVTVDFSGTARGAVPDMGAYEFTATALAVSDVNSDKIKMSVYPNPFTDVVKISDVKGIKSIQINDVSGRSLKTLIPAAELDLRDLKTGLYIISFQFENGSTKALKILKK
;
A
#
# COMPACT_ATOMS: atom_id res chain seq x y z
N MET A 1 62.46 -10.65 -67.05
CA MET A 1 61.28 -10.13 -66.34
C MET A 1 60.98 -11.01 -65.14
N LYS A 2 61.33 -10.58 -63.92
CA LYS A 2 60.74 -11.10 -62.67
C LYS A 2 60.60 -9.91 -61.73
N ARG A 3 59.39 -9.39 -61.60
CA ARG A 3 59.03 -8.34 -60.63
C ARG A 3 58.65 -9.04 -59.32
N ILE A 4 59.37 -8.73 -58.26
CA ILE A 4 59.02 -9.13 -56.89
C ILE A 4 58.14 -8.01 -56.33
N LEU A 5 56.90 -8.34 -55.99
CA LEU A 5 55.93 -7.43 -55.39
C LEU A 5 56.04 -7.59 -53.86
N PHE A 6 56.51 -6.55 -53.16
CA PHE A 6 56.40 -6.46 -51.71
C PHE A 6 55.01 -5.90 -51.36
N SER A 7 54.14 -6.70 -50.76
CA SER A 7 52.90 -6.21 -50.14
C SER A 7 53.18 -5.81 -48.69
N SER A 8 53.23 -4.52 -48.43
CA SER A 8 53.25 -3.93 -47.09
C SER A 8 51.87 -4.08 -46.44
N LEU A 9 51.77 -5.04 -45.50
CA LEU A 9 50.62 -5.18 -44.62
C LEU A 9 50.73 -4.12 -43.52
N VAL A 10 49.99 -3.01 -43.65
CA VAL A 10 49.85 -1.99 -42.61
C VAL A 10 48.97 -2.57 -41.50
N LEU A 11 49.60 -2.95 -40.39
CA LEU A 11 48.93 -3.36 -39.16
C LEU A 11 48.39 -2.09 -38.47
N LEU A 12 47.12 -1.77 -38.70
CA LEU A 12 46.39 -0.79 -37.88
C LEU A 12 46.27 -1.37 -36.47
N GLY A 13 47.14 -0.94 -35.56
CA GLY A 13 47.02 -1.24 -34.15
C GLY A 13 45.68 -0.68 -33.64
N LEU A 14 44.77 -1.57 -33.25
CA LEU A 14 43.59 -1.22 -32.46
C LEU A 14 44.07 -0.66 -31.13
N CYS A 15 44.16 0.67 -31.02
CA CYS A 15 44.32 1.33 -29.73
C CYS A 15 43.04 1.08 -28.92
N ALA A 16 43.10 0.15 -27.97
CA ALA A 16 42.05 -0.03 -26.99
C ALA A 16 41.98 1.25 -26.13
N ASN A 17 40.90 2.02 -26.29
CA ASN A 17 40.67 3.21 -25.47
C ASN A 17 40.37 2.76 -24.03
N ALA A 18 40.98 3.41 -23.04
CA ALA A 18 40.63 3.17 -21.65
C ALA A 18 39.19 3.61 -21.38
N GLN A 19 38.48 2.82 -20.58
CA GLN A 19 37.04 2.97 -20.33
C GLN A 19 36.75 3.31 -18.86
N ILE A 20 37.77 3.22 -18.00
CA ILE A 20 37.71 3.55 -16.58
C ILE A 20 38.92 4.39 -16.20
N ASN A 21 38.66 5.58 -15.67
CA ASN A 21 39.67 6.43 -15.05
C ASN A 21 39.65 6.20 -13.55
N LEU A 22 40.83 6.06 -12.94
CA LEU A 22 41.01 5.84 -11.51
C LEU A 22 41.82 6.99 -10.91
N THR A 23 41.36 7.52 -9.78
CA THR A 23 42.16 8.38 -8.90
C THR A 23 42.21 7.81 -7.49
N ALA A 24 43.34 7.92 -6.80
CA ALA A 24 43.55 7.42 -5.44
C ALA A 24 44.32 8.43 -4.58
N SER A 25 44.08 8.46 -3.27
CA SER A 25 44.76 9.37 -2.35
C SER A 25 46.11 8.83 -1.84
N ALA A 26 46.41 7.55 -2.07
CA ALA A 26 47.68 6.91 -1.72
C ALA A 26 48.02 5.78 -2.72
N GLY A 27 49.26 5.29 -2.70
CA GLY A 27 49.77 4.39 -3.73
C GLY A 27 49.94 5.13 -5.07
N THR A 28 49.67 4.45 -6.18
CA THR A 28 49.61 5.10 -7.51
C THR A 28 48.39 6.00 -7.58
N SER A 29 48.58 7.30 -7.73
CA SER A 29 47.49 8.30 -7.60
C SER A 29 46.52 8.34 -8.77
N THR A 30 46.95 7.94 -9.97
CA THR A 30 46.09 7.93 -11.18
C THR A 30 46.41 6.73 -12.07
N ALA A 31 45.39 6.12 -12.66
CA ALA A 31 45.55 5.07 -13.68
C ALA A 31 44.32 5.00 -14.59
N THR A 32 44.43 4.25 -15.68
CA THR A 32 43.33 4.00 -16.61
C THR A 32 43.24 2.52 -16.93
N TYR A 33 42.03 1.99 -17.03
CA TYR A 33 41.76 0.57 -17.24
C TYR A 33 40.76 0.37 -18.37
N THR A 34 40.85 -0.78 -19.03
CA THR A 34 39.89 -1.21 -20.05
C THR A 34 38.61 -1.79 -19.45
N THR A 35 38.68 -2.40 -18.27
CA THR A 35 37.51 -3.03 -17.62
C THR A 35 37.44 -2.68 -16.13
N LEU A 36 36.26 -2.87 -15.52
CA LEU A 36 36.09 -2.70 -14.08
C LEU A 36 36.86 -3.78 -13.32
N LYS A 37 36.93 -5.00 -13.87
CA LYS A 37 37.74 -6.06 -13.31
C LYS A 37 39.22 -5.67 -13.25
N ASP A 38 39.81 -5.13 -14.32
CA ASP A 38 41.24 -4.76 -14.31
C ASP A 38 41.54 -3.69 -13.25
N ALA A 39 40.63 -2.71 -13.10
CA ALA A 39 40.74 -1.70 -12.05
C ALA A 39 40.64 -2.33 -10.65
N PHE A 40 39.70 -3.24 -10.43
CA PHE A 40 39.56 -3.96 -9.16
C PHE A 40 40.77 -4.84 -8.84
N ASP A 41 41.32 -5.56 -9.82
CA ASP A 41 42.51 -6.38 -9.63
C ASP A 41 43.70 -5.54 -9.16
N ALA A 42 43.89 -4.33 -9.73
CA ALA A 42 44.93 -3.41 -9.30
C ALA A 42 44.72 -2.86 -7.89
N ILE A 43 43.47 -2.55 -7.51
CA ILE A 43 43.10 -2.13 -6.14
C ILE A 43 43.38 -3.28 -5.16
N ASN A 44 42.95 -4.50 -5.49
CA ASN A 44 43.15 -5.69 -4.67
C ASN A 44 44.63 -6.01 -4.45
N ALA A 45 45.48 -5.75 -5.45
CA ALA A 45 46.93 -5.88 -5.36
C ALA A 45 47.61 -4.77 -4.53
N GLY A 46 46.86 -3.76 -4.07
CA GLY A 46 47.40 -2.63 -3.30
C GLY A 46 48.10 -1.56 -4.16
N THR A 47 47.93 -1.59 -5.49
CA THR A 47 48.48 -0.58 -6.40
C THR A 47 47.88 0.80 -6.10
N HIS A 48 46.60 0.83 -5.79
CA HIS A 48 45.83 2.02 -5.42
C HIS A 48 45.36 1.88 -3.98
N GLN A 49 45.57 2.93 -3.18
CA GLN A 49 45.35 2.91 -1.74
C GLN A 49 44.60 4.17 -1.28
N GLY A 50 44.17 4.18 -0.02
CA GLY A 50 43.44 5.32 0.54
C GLY A 50 42.03 5.45 -0.04
N SER A 51 41.56 6.67 -0.32
CA SER A 51 40.25 6.89 -0.96
C SER A 51 40.39 6.77 -2.47
N ILE A 52 39.54 5.96 -3.10
CA ILE A 52 39.63 5.65 -4.53
C ILE A 52 38.34 6.05 -5.25
N ASN A 53 38.46 6.74 -6.38
CA ASN A 53 37.34 7.06 -7.28
C ASN A 53 37.57 6.40 -8.64
N LEU A 54 36.57 5.65 -9.11
CA LEU A 54 36.49 5.02 -10.41
C LEU A 54 35.43 5.76 -11.24
N SER A 55 35.87 6.38 -12.33
CA SER A 55 35.04 7.09 -13.29
C SER A 55 34.84 6.25 -14.54
N ILE A 56 33.61 5.79 -14.80
CA ILE A 56 33.26 5.03 -16.00
C ILE A 56 33.07 6.03 -17.16
N THR A 57 33.91 5.94 -18.18
CA THR A 57 33.96 6.91 -19.31
C THR A 57 33.39 6.34 -20.61
N ALA A 58 33.18 5.02 -20.68
CA ALA A 58 32.56 4.33 -21.80
C ALA A 58 31.98 2.98 -21.36
N ASN A 59 31.29 2.29 -22.27
CA ASN A 59 30.83 0.91 -22.05
C ASN A 59 32.03 -0.03 -21.89
N THR A 60 31.92 -1.01 -20.98
CA THR A 60 32.92 -2.07 -20.81
C THR A 60 32.27 -3.45 -20.92
N THR A 61 33.09 -4.46 -21.23
CA THR A 61 32.68 -5.86 -21.22
C THR A 61 33.58 -6.68 -20.32
N GLU A 62 33.01 -7.24 -19.26
CA GLU A 62 33.66 -8.15 -18.33
C GLU A 62 33.60 -9.58 -18.87
N THR A 63 34.76 -10.22 -19.03
CA THR A 63 34.88 -11.64 -19.45
C THR A 63 34.84 -12.60 -18.26
N ALA A 64 35.02 -12.08 -17.05
CA ALA A 64 34.90 -12.77 -15.78
C ALA A 64 34.37 -11.78 -14.72
N THR A 65 33.88 -12.26 -13.58
CA THR A 65 33.37 -11.37 -12.53
C THR A 65 34.42 -10.34 -12.11
N ALA A 66 34.04 -9.06 -12.08
CA ALA A 66 34.80 -8.01 -11.44
C ALA A 66 34.62 -8.12 -9.92
N VAL A 67 35.65 -8.53 -9.19
CA VAL A 67 35.60 -8.72 -7.72
C VAL A 67 36.42 -7.64 -7.00
N LEU A 68 35.76 -6.85 -6.15
CA LEU A 68 36.44 -5.97 -5.19
C LEU A 68 36.54 -6.69 -3.84
N ASN A 69 37.75 -7.06 -3.44
CA ASN A 69 38.00 -7.81 -2.21
C ASN A 69 37.93 -6.93 -0.96
N ALA A 70 37.73 -7.58 0.20
CA ALA A 70 37.94 -6.97 1.49
C ALA A 70 39.45 -6.88 1.77
N VAL A 71 40.06 -5.75 1.44
CA VAL A 71 41.47 -5.45 1.74
C VAL A 71 41.56 -4.17 2.57
N THR A 72 42.62 -4.04 3.37
CA THR A 72 42.84 -2.89 4.26
C THR A 72 43.56 -1.72 3.59
N THR A 73 43.96 -1.87 2.32
CA THR A 73 44.74 -0.89 1.56
C THR A 73 43.93 0.33 1.12
N TYR A 74 42.61 0.21 0.99
CA TYR A 74 41.73 1.35 0.71
C TYR A 74 40.84 1.68 1.92
N SER A 75 40.46 2.95 2.01
CA SER A 75 39.53 3.48 3.02
C SER A 75 38.11 3.61 2.48
N SER A 76 37.97 3.88 1.17
CA SER A 76 36.69 3.97 0.47
C SER A 76 36.87 3.75 -1.03
N VAL A 77 35.85 3.21 -1.69
CA VAL A 77 35.80 3.12 -3.16
C VAL A 77 34.49 3.72 -3.67
N VAL A 78 34.57 4.68 -4.58
CA VAL A 78 33.41 5.25 -5.28
C VAL A 78 33.47 4.85 -6.74
N ILE A 79 32.37 4.31 -7.28
CA ILE A 79 32.19 3.96 -8.69
C ILE A 79 31.08 4.84 -9.24
N LYS A 80 31.40 5.70 -10.21
CA LYS A 80 30.45 6.66 -10.80
C LYS A 80 30.69 6.80 -12.31
N PRO A 81 29.65 6.92 -13.13
CA PRO A 81 29.85 7.19 -14.55
C PRO A 81 30.04 8.69 -14.82
N THR A 82 30.72 9.01 -15.92
CA THR A 82 30.84 10.37 -16.48
C THR A 82 30.02 10.54 -17.76
N VAL A 83 29.56 9.43 -18.34
CA VAL A 83 28.68 9.35 -19.50
C VAL A 83 27.56 8.34 -19.22
N THR A 84 26.57 8.20 -20.10
CA THR A 84 25.71 7.02 -20.02
C THR A 84 26.51 5.80 -20.49
N ALA A 85 26.65 4.81 -19.62
CA ALA A 85 27.52 3.65 -19.86
C ALA A 85 26.89 2.34 -19.37
N THR A 86 27.29 1.25 -20.02
CA THR A 86 26.92 -0.11 -19.65
C THR A 86 28.17 -0.95 -19.38
N ILE A 87 28.20 -1.59 -18.21
CA ILE A 87 29.16 -2.64 -17.86
C ILE A 87 28.46 -3.98 -18.11
N THR A 88 28.84 -4.67 -19.16
CA THR A 88 28.20 -5.91 -19.62
C THR A 88 29.07 -7.12 -19.31
N GLY A 89 28.49 -8.30 -19.13
CA GLY A 89 29.22 -9.57 -19.19
C GLY A 89 28.29 -10.72 -19.57
N SER A 90 28.83 -11.81 -20.13
CA SER A 90 28.09 -13.06 -20.34
C SER A 90 28.60 -14.11 -19.36
N ILE A 91 28.34 -13.89 -18.07
CA ILE A 91 28.98 -14.61 -16.97
C ILE A 91 27.99 -15.64 -16.40
N ALA A 92 28.22 -16.92 -16.68
CA ALA A 92 27.39 -18.01 -16.20
C ALA A 92 27.66 -18.33 -14.71
N SER A 93 26.60 -18.65 -13.97
CA SER A 93 26.65 -19.04 -12.55
C SER A 93 27.34 -18.05 -11.62
N ASN A 94 27.52 -16.80 -12.05
CA ASN A 94 28.26 -15.77 -11.33
C ASN A 94 27.72 -14.37 -11.67
N PRO A 95 27.97 -13.37 -10.80
CA PRO A 95 27.61 -11.99 -11.06
C PRO A 95 28.59 -11.31 -12.01
N VAL A 96 28.18 -10.18 -12.60
CA VAL A 96 29.09 -9.27 -13.33
C VAL A 96 30.01 -8.56 -12.34
N VAL A 97 29.45 -8.10 -11.23
CA VAL A 97 30.18 -7.39 -10.17
C VAL A 97 29.98 -8.09 -8.82
N ARG A 98 31.06 -8.23 -8.06
CA ARG A 98 31.05 -8.73 -6.69
C ARG A 98 31.79 -7.77 -5.76
N ILE A 99 31.12 -7.30 -4.71
CA ILE A 99 31.68 -6.40 -3.71
C ILE A 99 31.79 -7.14 -2.37
N LEU A 100 33.01 -7.36 -1.92
CA LEU A 100 33.29 -8.07 -0.66
C LEU A 100 33.80 -7.14 0.45
N GLY A 101 34.26 -5.93 0.10
CA GLY A 101 34.81 -4.97 1.05
C GLY A 101 33.86 -3.82 1.42
N SER A 102 34.16 -3.19 2.54
CA SER A 102 33.37 -2.12 3.16
C SER A 102 33.65 -0.74 2.56
N ASN A 103 32.79 0.24 2.88
CA ASN A 103 32.93 1.65 2.46
C ASN A 103 32.92 1.84 0.93
N VAL A 104 31.98 1.14 0.26
CA VAL A 104 31.85 1.17 -1.20
C VAL A 104 30.57 1.90 -1.60
N THR A 105 30.70 2.84 -2.54
CA THR A 105 29.54 3.51 -3.15
C THR A 105 29.53 3.26 -4.65
N ILE A 106 28.46 2.63 -5.15
CA ILE A 106 28.09 2.62 -6.56
C ILE A 106 27.00 3.68 -6.73
N ASP A 107 27.30 4.73 -7.50
CA ASP A 107 26.34 5.78 -7.84
C ASP A 107 26.24 5.89 -9.35
N GLY A 108 25.14 5.40 -9.93
CA GLY A 108 24.95 5.42 -11.38
C GLY A 108 24.55 6.78 -11.97
N SER A 109 24.47 7.85 -11.18
CA SER A 109 24.22 9.20 -11.71
C SER A 109 25.48 9.83 -12.28
N THR A 110 25.38 10.53 -13.41
CA THR A 110 26.45 11.41 -13.92
C THR A 110 26.49 12.76 -13.20
N THR A 111 25.42 13.12 -12.50
CA THR A 111 25.30 14.41 -11.79
C THR A 111 25.76 14.25 -10.35
N ALA A 112 26.54 15.20 -9.85
CA ALA A 112 26.92 15.23 -8.43
C ALA A 112 25.67 15.40 -7.56
N GLY A 113 25.41 14.46 -6.65
CA GLY A 113 24.19 14.45 -5.83
C GLY A 113 22.88 14.22 -6.60
N GLY A 114 22.95 13.87 -7.89
CA GLY A 114 21.77 13.61 -8.72
C GLY A 114 21.14 12.23 -8.49
N THR A 115 20.00 12.02 -9.15
CA THR A 115 19.18 10.78 -9.08
C THR A 115 19.04 10.08 -10.45
N THR A 116 19.79 10.53 -11.46
CA THR A 116 19.73 9.95 -12.81
C THR A 116 20.33 8.55 -12.84
N ARG A 117 19.79 7.66 -13.68
CA ARG A 117 20.27 6.27 -13.83
C ARG A 117 21.11 6.09 -15.10
N ASN A 118 22.33 6.61 -15.11
CA ASN A 118 23.21 6.60 -16.29
C ASN A 118 24.18 5.40 -16.36
N LEU A 119 24.29 4.60 -15.30
CA LEU A 119 25.10 3.38 -15.29
C LEU A 119 24.21 2.13 -15.30
N THR A 120 24.41 1.29 -16.30
CA THR A 120 23.75 -0.02 -16.41
C THR A 120 24.76 -1.14 -16.15
N PHE A 121 24.40 -2.11 -15.32
CA PHE A 121 25.07 -3.41 -15.21
C PHE A 121 24.21 -4.47 -15.87
N SER A 122 24.79 -5.26 -16.77
CA SER A 122 24.03 -6.25 -17.55
C SER A 122 24.75 -7.59 -17.61
N ASN A 123 24.11 -8.66 -17.11
CA ASN A 123 24.58 -10.03 -17.36
C ASN A 123 23.74 -10.66 -18.47
N THR A 124 24.33 -11.00 -19.61
CA THR A 124 23.61 -11.57 -20.76
C THR A 124 23.60 -13.10 -20.77
N ALA A 125 24.26 -13.77 -19.81
CA ALA A 125 24.24 -15.23 -19.75
C ALA A 125 22.83 -15.74 -19.46
N THR A 126 22.52 -16.95 -19.96
CA THR A 126 21.22 -17.61 -19.72
C THR A 126 21.30 -18.68 -18.63
N THR A 127 22.51 -19.13 -18.29
CA THR A 127 22.76 -20.18 -17.30
C THR A 127 23.06 -19.59 -15.94
N SER A 128 22.05 -19.57 -15.07
CA SER A 128 22.12 -19.08 -13.68
C SER A 128 22.85 -17.73 -13.51
N PRO A 129 22.57 -16.70 -14.33
CA PRO A 129 23.26 -15.41 -14.23
C PRO A 129 22.83 -14.61 -12.99
N SER A 130 23.71 -13.74 -12.52
CA SER A 130 23.35 -12.65 -11.60
C SER A 130 24.04 -11.37 -12.05
N VAL A 131 23.64 -10.21 -11.53
CA VAL A 131 24.23 -8.93 -11.94
C VAL A 131 25.18 -8.41 -10.88
N LEU A 132 24.69 -8.23 -9.65
CA LEU A 132 25.49 -7.71 -8.54
C LEU A 132 25.34 -8.59 -7.30
N PHE A 133 26.48 -9.01 -6.76
CA PHE A 133 26.57 -9.59 -5.42
C PHE A 133 27.32 -8.62 -4.50
N MET A 134 26.82 -8.46 -3.29
CA MET A 134 27.59 -7.88 -2.20
C MET A 134 27.41 -8.69 -0.93
N GLY A 135 28.44 -8.79 -0.10
CA GLY A 135 28.35 -9.64 1.08
C GLY A 135 29.66 -9.85 1.78
N SER A 136 29.60 -10.40 2.98
CA SER A 136 30.81 -10.77 3.73
C SER A 136 31.63 -11.82 2.97
N ALA A 137 32.95 -11.63 2.91
CA ALA A 137 33.86 -12.61 2.31
C ALA A 137 33.90 -13.93 3.12
N THR A 138 33.67 -13.86 4.42
CA THR A 138 33.65 -14.99 5.35
C THR A 138 32.40 -14.95 6.23
N SER A 139 32.16 -16.01 7.01
CA SER A 139 31.02 -16.11 7.94
C SER A 139 31.19 -15.32 9.25
N SER A 140 32.21 -14.46 9.38
CA SER A 140 32.47 -13.73 10.64
C SER A 140 32.87 -12.26 10.48
N ALA A 141 33.20 -11.80 9.27
CA ALA A 141 33.60 -10.42 9.01
C ALA A 141 32.51 -9.67 8.23
N PRO A 142 31.66 -8.86 8.88
CA PRO A 142 30.57 -8.18 8.20
C PRO A 142 31.09 -7.15 7.19
N ILE A 143 30.47 -7.12 6.02
CA ILE A 143 30.59 -5.97 5.12
C ILE A 143 29.79 -4.80 5.68
N ALA A 144 30.32 -3.58 5.61
CA ALA A 144 29.66 -2.41 6.15
C ALA A 144 29.76 -1.19 5.24
N ASN A 145 28.79 -0.27 5.37
CA ASN A 145 28.78 1.03 4.70
C ASN A 145 28.84 0.90 3.18
N VAL A 146 27.95 0.08 2.62
CA VAL A 146 27.83 -0.09 1.16
C VAL A 146 26.57 0.57 0.68
N THR A 147 26.71 1.46 -0.30
CA THR A 147 25.60 2.14 -0.96
C THR A 147 25.60 1.78 -2.43
N VAL A 148 24.46 1.29 -2.92
CA VAL A 148 24.21 1.09 -4.35
C VAL A 148 23.00 1.91 -4.73
N LYS A 149 23.22 2.92 -5.54
CA LYS A 149 22.17 3.86 -5.91
C LYS A 149 22.21 4.29 -7.36
N ASN A 150 21.03 4.73 -7.83
CA ASN A 150 20.89 5.40 -9.12
C ASN A 150 21.40 4.56 -10.31
N ALA A 151 21.30 3.23 -10.27
CA ALA A 151 21.80 2.36 -11.34
C ALA A 151 20.71 1.43 -11.90
N ILE A 152 20.96 0.88 -13.09
CA ILE A 152 20.09 -0.10 -13.75
C ILE A 152 20.78 -1.47 -13.71
N PHE A 153 20.05 -2.52 -13.35
CA PHE A 153 20.55 -3.89 -13.28
C PHE A 153 19.69 -4.81 -14.14
N ILE A 154 20.28 -5.41 -15.16
CA ILE A 154 19.57 -6.24 -16.15
C ILE A 154 20.16 -7.65 -16.16
N ASN A 155 19.33 -8.66 -15.88
CA ASN A 155 19.73 -10.06 -15.95
C ASN A 155 19.26 -10.73 -17.25
N GLY A 156 20.04 -11.69 -17.75
CA GLY A 156 19.76 -12.41 -18.99
C GLY A 156 18.72 -13.53 -18.84
N SER A 157 18.36 -13.88 -17.59
CA SER A 157 17.40 -14.92 -17.26
C SER A 157 16.60 -14.58 -15.99
N ASN A 158 15.34 -14.98 -15.96
CA ASN A 158 14.47 -14.93 -14.77
C ASN A 158 14.47 -16.25 -13.97
N GLY A 159 15.35 -17.19 -14.32
CA GLY A 159 15.57 -18.43 -13.57
C GLY A 159 16.52 -18.28 -12.36
N SER A 160 17.17 -17.13 -12.22
CA SER A 160 18.15 -16.84 -11.15
C SER A 160 18.00 -15.41 -10.63
N THR A 161 18.54 -15.16 -9.43
CA THR A 161 18.46 -13.87 -8.76
C THR A 161 19.30 -12.79 -9.46
N ASN A 162 18.77 -11.56 -9.55
CA ASN A 162 19.46 -10.42 -10.15
C ASN A 162 20.46 -9.76 -9.17
N PHE A 163 19.94 -9.25 -8.05
CA PHE A 163 20.70 -8.47 -7.06
C PHE A 163 20.73 -9.19 -5.72
N VAL A 164 21.93 -9.42 -5.16
CA VAL A 164 22.13 -10.20 -3.93
C VAL A 164 22.89 -9.41 -2.88
N VAL A 165 22.37 -9.42 -1.66
CA VAL A 165 23.07 -9.04 -0.42
C VAL A 165 23.12 -10.25 0.50
N ALA A 166 24.28 -10.90 0.63
CA ALA A 166 24.42 -12.16 1.34
C ALA A 166 25.86 -12.34 1.86
N ASN A 167 26.45 -13.53 1.73
CA ASN A 167 27.91 -13.70 1.77
C ASN A 167 28.50 -13.53 0.35
N GLY A 168 29.81 -13.73 0.17
CA GLY A 168 30.48 -13.64 -1.14
C GLY A 168 30.01 -14.64 -2.20
N THR A 169 29.14 -15.58 -1.81
CA THR A 169 28.42 -16.52 -2.69
C THR A 169 26.91 -16.27 -2.61
N THR A 170 26.09 -17.26 -2.28
CA THR A 170 24.61 -17.14 -2.17
C THR A 170 24.06 -17.69 -0.86
N ALA A 171 24.93 -17.93 0.13
CA ALA A 171 24.51 -18.37 1.46
C ALA A 171 24.34 -17.15 2.38
N ALA A 172 23.70 -17.36 3.53
CA ALA A 172 23.49 -16.31 4.51
C ALA A 172 24.82 -15.66 4.92
N GLY A 173 24.82 -14.32 4.95
CA GLY A 173 26.03 -13.54 5.24
C GLY A 173 25.85 -12.52 6.35
N TYR A 174 26.93 -11.77 6.58
CA TYR A 174 27.03 -10.78 7.63
C TYR A 174 27.20 -9.40 7.01
N PHE A 175 26.30 -8.47 7.32
CA PHE A 175 26.35 -7.13 6.75
C PHE A 175 25.64 -6.11 7.64
N ASN A 176 26.08 -4.86 7.60
CA ASN A 176 25.42 -3.74 8.29
C ASN A 176 25.53 -2.46 7.47
N ASN A 177 24.65 -1.49 7.69
CA ASN A 177 24.68 -0.19 7.02
C ASN A 177 24.69 -0.33 5.48
N ILE A 178 23.73 -1.09 4.96
CA ILE A 178 23.58 -1.34 3.52
C ILE A 178 22.44 -0.48 2.99
N THR A 179 22.70 0.28 1.92
CA THR A 179 21.69 1.09 1.23
C THR A 179 21.55 0.65 -0.22
N VAL A 180 20.33 0.29 -0.61
CA VAL A 180 19.92 0.02 -2.00
C VAL A 180 18.85 1.05 -2.36
N GLN A 181 19.21 2.06 -3.14
CA GLN A 181 18.37 3.24 -3.32
C GLN A 181 18.18 3.65 -4.79
N ASN A 182 16.94 3.92 -5.20
CA ASN A 182 16.65 4.50 -6.52
C ASN A 182 17.28 3.71 -7.69
N ASN A 183 17.33 2.39 -7.59
CA ASN A 183 17.79 1.53 -8.67
C ASN A 183 16.62 1.00 -9.49
N GLU A 184 16.91 0.63 -10.73
CA GLU A 184 16.02 -0.17 -11.58
C GLU A 184 16.53 -1.60 -11.65
N ILE A 185 15.70 -2.57 -11.27
CA ILE A 185 16.05 -3.99 -11.28
C ILE A 185 15.13 -4.73 -12.26
N ASN A 186 15.72 -5.20 -13.36
CA ASN A 186 15.02 -5.81 -14.48
C ASN A 186 15.47 -7.25 -14.69
N THR A 187 14.51 -8.16 -14.79
CA THR A 187 14.66 -9.60 -15.00
C THR A 187 15.32 -10.32 -13.83
N GLY A 188 14.66 -11.34 -13.30
CA GLY A 188 15.21 -12.18 -12.23
C GLY A 188 14.18 -13.09 -11.58
N TYR A 189 14.64 -14.21 -11.02
CA TYR A 189 13.80 -15.03 -10.14
C TYR A 189 13.41 -14.22 -8.91
N ASN A 190 14.41 -13.61 -8.28
CA ASN A 190 14.23 -12.53 -7.31
C ASN A 190 14.83 -11.24 -7.89
N GLY A 191 14.18 -10.10 -7.62
CA GLY A 191 14.72 -8.78 -7.92
C GLY A 191 15.87 -8.44 -6.97
N ILE A 192 15.52 -8.05 -5.74
CA ILE A 192 16.47 -7.78 -4.65
C ILE A 192 16.35 -8.90 -3.60
N PHE A 193 17.44 -9.64 -3.39
CA PHE A 193 17.48 -10.79 -2.49
C PHE A 193 18.48 -10.55 -1.37
N ILE A 194 17.98 -10.49 -0.14
CA ILE A 194 18.76 -10.15 1.05
C ILE A 194 18.68 -11.32 2.03
N LEU A 195 19.84 -11.92 2.30
CA LEU A 195 19.97 -13.12 3.11
C LEU A 195 21.04 -12.91 4.19
N ALA A 196 20.60 -12.49 5.36
CA ALA A 196 21.42 -12.39 6.56
C ALA A 196 21.42 -13.73 7.32
N ASP A 197 22.54 -14.00 7.99
CA ASP A 197 22.61 -15.04 9.00
C ASP A 197 21.79 -14.62 10.24
N ALA A 198 20.82 -15.46 10.61
CA ALA A 198 19.89 -15.20 11.71
C ALA A 198 20.47 -15.51 13.11
N ALA A 199 21.66 -16.11 13.21
CA ALA A 199 22.26 -16.52 14.48
C ALA A 199 22.72 -15.33 15.33
N THR A 200 23.03 -14.19 14.71
CA THR A 200 23.53 -13.00 15.40
C THR A 200 22.45 -11.93 15.49
N ALA A 201 22.03 -11.62 16.72
CA ALA A 201 21.13 -10.51 16.99
C ALA A 201 21.73 -9.20 16.46
N GLY A 202 20.99 -8.48 15.62
CA GLY A 202 21.46 -7.24 15.01
C GLY A 202 22.20 -7.39 13.67
N ASN A 203 22.40 -8.59 13.13
CA ASN A 203 22.91 -8.72 11.77
C ASN A 203 21.93 -8.09 10.75
N GLY A 204 22.44 -7.39 9.76
CA GLY A 204 21.63 -6.62 8.81
C GLY A 204 21.10 -5.30 9.38
N ASN A 205 21.68 -4.78 10.46
CA ASN A 205 21.24 -3.51 11.03
C ASN A 205 21.47 -2.34 10.08
N ASN A 206 20.57 -1.35 10.12
CA ASN A 206 20.55 -0.19 9.24
C ASN A 206 20.49 -0.58 7.76
N LEU A 207 19.72 -1.62 7.44
CA LEU A 207 19.41 -1.96 6.04
C LEU A 207 18.33 -1.01 5.50
N LEU A 208 18.63 -0.33 4.40
CA LEU A 208 17.70 0.56 3.71
C LEU A 208 17.51 0.12 2.26
N VAL A 209 16.30 -0.24 1.89
CA VAL A 209 15.90 -0.55 0.51
C VAL A 209 14.80 0.43 0.11
N THR A 210 15.16 1.49 -0.62
CA THR A 210 14.24 2.61 -0.84
C THR A 210 14.18 3.18 -2.25
N GLY A 211 13.00 3.56 -2.72
CA GLY A 211 12.85 4.24 -4.01
C GLY A 211 13.18 3.38 -5.23
N ASN A 212 13.35 2.06 -5.09
CA ASN A 212 13.73 1.19 -6.20
C ASN A 212 12.52 0.84 -7.06
N THR A 213 12.77 0.63 -8.35
CA THR A 213 11.81 0.11 -9.31
C THR A 213 12.17 -1.35 -9.61
N VAL A 214 11.29 -2.29 -9.26
CA VAL A 214 11.49 -3.74 -9.42
C VAL A 214 10.28 -4.31 -10.14
N ASN A 215 10.21 -4.15 -11.47
CA ASN A 215 8.93 -4.30 -12.19
C ASN A 215 8.99 -5.07 -13.52
N THR A 216 10.17 -5.42 -14.03
CA THR A 216 10.30 -6.08 -15.34
C THR A 216 10.71 -7.53 -15.18
N ASN A 217 9.88 -8.47 -15.63
CA ASN A 217 10.21 -9.91 -15.72
C ASN A 217 10.76 -10.52 -14.40
N ILE A 218 10.16 -10.12 -13.27
CA ILE A 218 10.42 -10.69 -11.94
C ILE A 218 9.35 -11.73 -11.63
N VAL A 219 9.73 -12.95 -11.21
CA VAL A 219 8.78 -14.08 -11.14
C VAL A 219 8.49 -14.64 -9.75
N GLN A 220 9.43 -14.56 -8.79
CA GLN A 220 9.24 -15.11 -7.43
C GLN A 220 9.12 -14.02 -6.37
N ASN A 221 10.16 -13.22 -6.14
CA ASN A 221 10.13 -12.13 -5.17
C ASN A 221 10.57 -10.82 -5.80
N GLY A 222 9.81 -9.73 -5.61
CA GLY A 222 10.30 -8.39 -5.89
C GLY A 222 11.48 -8.06 -4.97
N ILE A 223 11.20 -8.04 -3.67
CA ILE A 223 12.18 -7.82 -2.61
C ILE A 223 12.01 -8.93 -1.56
N LEU A 224 13.10 -9.61 -1.20
CA LEU A 224 13.13 -10.59 -0.12
C LEU A 224 14.15 -10.19 0.93
N LEU A 225 13.72 -10.19 2.19
CA LEU A 225 14.58 -10.12 3.38
C LEU A 225 14.41 -11.43 4.17
N SER A 226 15.52 -12.06 4.54
CA SER A 226 15.54 -13.25 5.39
C SER A 226 16.71 -13.18 6.36
N GLY A 227 16.48 -13.59 7.61
CA GLY A 227 17.49 -13.64 8.68
C GLY A 227 18.01 -12.28 9.15
N VAL A 228 17.41 -11.17 8.71
CA VAL A 228 17.80 -9.81 9.14
C VAL A 228 17.35 -9.60 10.57
N GLY A 229 18.27 -9.73 11.53
CA GLY A 229 18.00 -9.53 12.95
C GLY A 229 18.03 -8.06 13.41
N GLY A 230 18.66 -7.18 12.64
CA GLY A 230 18.74 -5.74 12.90
C GLY A 230 17.57 -4.94 12.33
N SER A 231 17.61 -3.60 12.48
CA SER A 231 16.60 -2.72 11.91
C SER A 231 16.69 -2.68 10.39
N SER A 232 15.55 -2.81 9.71
CA SER A 232 15.46 -2.71 8.24
C SER A 232 14.29 -1.85 7.78
N ASN A 233 14.48 -1.09 6.71
CA ASN A 233 13.47 -0.22 6.11
C ASN A 233 13.32 -0.55 4.62
N VAL A 234 12.13 -1.00 4.22
CA VAL A 234 11.77 -1.25 2.81
C VAL A 234 10.71 -0.24 2.43
N THR A 235 11.12 0.86 1.77
CA THR A 235 10.26 2.03 1.63
C THR A 235 10.17 2.63 0.23
N ASN A 236 9.02 3.17 -0.15
CA ASN A 236 8.86 3.93 -1.41
C ASN A 236 9.28 3.16 -2.67
N ASN A 237 9.26 1.82 -2.66
CA ASN A 237 9.61 1.02 -3.83
C ASN A 237 8.37 0.83 -4.72
N THR A 238 8.59 0.80 -6.03
CA THR A 238 7.57 0.40 -7.02
C THR A 238 7.88 -1.02 -7.48
N ILE A 239 6.97 -1.95 -7.19
CA ILE A 239 7.21 -3.39 -7.37
C ILE A 239 6.12 -3.98 -8.27
N ALA A 240 6.53 -4.66 -9.34
CA ALA A 240 5.66 -5.50 -10.15
C ALA A 240 6.28 -6.88 -10.34
N VAL A 241 5.60 -7.90 -9.85
CA VAL A 241 6.00 -9.31 -10.03
C VAL A 241 4.99 -9.94 -10.98
N VAL A 242 5.48 -10.52 -12.07
CA VAL A 242 4.63 -11.15 -13.09
C VAL A 242 5.20 -12.51 -13.44
N ARG A 243 4.50 -13.57 -13.05
CA ARG A 243 4.80 -14.95 -13.40
C ARG A 243 3.77 -15.47 -14.38
N THR A 244 4.14 -15.56 -15.65
CA THR A 244 3.24 -16.06 -16.72
C THR A 244 3.35 -17.55 -16.97
N ASN A 245 4.53 -18.15 -16.73
CA ASN A 245 4.82 -19.53 -17.12
C ASN A 245 5.05 -20.42 -15.89
N ALA A 246 4.68 -21.70 -16.03
CA ALA A 246 5.16 -22.79 -15.19
C ALA A 246 6.64 -23.04 -15.47
N GLY A 247 7.50 -22.11 -15.05
CA GLY A 247 8.93 -22.37 -14.96
C GLY A 247 9.14 -23.64 -14.15
N THR A 248 9.83 -24.60 -14.75
CA THR A 248 10.08 -25.96 -14.27
C THR A 248 10.27 -26.04 -12.74
N SER A 249 9.36 -26.75 -12.07
CA SER A 249 9.55 -27.44 -10.79
C SER A 249 9.94 -26.67 -9.51
N ALA A 250 9.69 -25.37 -9.38
CA ALA A 250 9.75 -24.73 -8.05
C ALA A 250 8.41 -24.92 -7.31
N SER A 251 8.38 -25.84 -6.34
CA SER A 251 7.26 -26.00 -5.40
C SER A 251 7.56 -25.24 -4.11
N PRO A 252 6.68 -24.31 -3.64
CA PRO A 252 5.45 -23.83 -4.28
C PRO A 252 5.71 -22.80 -5.38
N VAL A 253 4.76 -22.68 -6.33
CA VAL A 253 4.75 -21.62 -7.34
C VAL A 253 4.22 -20.33 -6.69
N ALA A 254 5.10 -19.63 -5.98
CA ALA A 254 4.76 -18.38 -5.31
C ALA A 254 5.23 -17.16 -6.10
N SER A 255 4.47 -16.08 -6.02
CA SER A 255 4.90 -14.74 -6.44
C SER A 255 4.61 -13.76 -5.31
N VAL A 256 5.62 -13.03 -4.88
CA VAL A 256 5.54 -12.15 -3.72
C VAL A 256 6.14 -10.80 -4.05
N GLY A 257 5.44 -9.71 -3.74
CA GLY A 257 5.99 -8.36 -3.91
C GLY A 257 7.16 -8.13 -2.95
N ILE A 258 6.86 -8.12 -1.64
CA ILE A 258 7.83 -8.01 -0.55
C ILE A 258 7.69 -9.21 0.38
N SER A 259 8.78 -9.93 0.62
CA SER A 259 8.82 -11.07 1.54
C SER A 259 9.72 -10.77 2.74
N LEU A 260 9.14 -10.83 3.94
CA LEU A 260 9.84 -10.86 5.22
C LEU A 260 9.84 -12.31 5.72
N SER A 261 10.89 -13.04 5.35
CA SER A 261 11.04 -14.47 5.60
C SER A 261 11.67 -14.77 6.96
N THR A 262 11.86 -16.05 7.25
CA THR A 262 12.39 -16.59 8.53
C THR A 262 13.51 -15.76 9.12
N GLY A 263 13.41 -15.44 10.41
CA GLY A 263 14.44 -14.71 11.16
C GLY A 263 14.48 -13.20 10.92
N THR A 264 13.60 -12.64 10.07
CA THR A 264 13.53 -11.20 9.86
C THR A 264 12.86 -10.51 11.05
N ASN A 265 13.52 -9.50 11.62
CA ASN A 265 13.02 -8.72 12.75
C ASN A 265 13.09 -7.22 12.45
N ASN A 266 12.33 -6.43 13.23
CA ASN A 266 12.39 -4.97 13.28
C ASN A 266 12.36 -4.29 11.90
N ALA A 267 11.51 -4.83 11.02
CA ALA A 267 11.35 -4.34 9.66
C ALA A 267 10.20 -3.32 9.59
N SER A 268 10.45 -2.19 8.92
CA SER A 268 9.40 -1.26 8.50
C SER A 268 9.21 -1.34 6.99
N VAL A 269 8.00 -1.70 6.55
CA VAL A 269 7.60 -1.77 5.14
C VAL A 269 6.59 -0.67 4.88
N SER A 270 6.97 0.40 4.20
CA SER A 270 6.06 1.54 4.01
C SER A 270 6.20 2.36 2.74
N GLY A 271 5.10 2.98 2.30
CA GLY A 271 5.10 3.82 1.09
C GLY A 271 5.33 3.05 -0.21
N ASN A 272 5.31 1.70 -0.19
CA ASN A 272 5.55 0.92 -1.40
C ASN A 272 4.27 0.83 -2.25
N THR A 273 4.44 0.83 -3.57
CA THR A 273 3.38 0.54 -4.55
C THR A 273 3.63 -0.84 -5.14
N ILE A 274 2.69 -1.77 -4.96
CA ILE A 274 2.91 -3.20 -5.22
C ILE A 274 1.81 -3.77 -6.11
N SER A 275 2.23 -4.46 -7.17
CA SER A 275 1.38 -5.32 -8.01
C SER A 275 2.01 -6.71 -8.14
N VAL A 276 1.19 -7.76 -8.03
CA VAL A 276 1.66 -9.15 -8.16
C VAL A 276 0.68 -9.95 -8.99
N LYS A 277 1.18 -10.57 -10.07
CA LYS A 277 0.39 -11.41 -10.95
C LYS A 277 1.03 -12.78 -11.10
N ASN A 278 0.29 -13.84 -10.76
CA ASN A 278 0.73 -15.22 -10.92
C ASN A 278 -0.31 -16.04 -11.68
N THR A 279 -0.10 -16.20 -12.98
CA THR A 279 -0.96 -17.04 -13.83
C THR A 279 -0.39 -18.44 -14.03
N SER A 280 0.71 -18.78 -13.35
CA SER A 280 1.34 -20.07 -13.46
C SER A 280 0.54 -21.13 -12.71
N THR A 281 0.22 -22.22 -13.41
CA THR A 281 -0.31 -23.45 -12.80
C THR A 281 0.83 -24.27 -12.22
N SER A 282 0.67 -24.81 -11.00
CA SER A 282 1.65 -25.71 -10.39
C SER A 282 1.29 -27.17 -10.64
N ALA A 283 2.29 -28.00 -10.98
CA ALA A 283 2.14 -29.45 -11.01
C ALA A 283 1.84 -30.05 -9.62
N THR A 284 2.22 -29.37 -8.54
CA THR A 284 1.92 -29.76 -7.15
C THR A 284 0.59 -29.22 -6.64
N GLY A 285 -0.15 -28.48 -7.48
CA GLY A 285 -1.44 -27.88 -7.09
C GLY A 285 -1.32 -26.68 -6.14
N VAL A 286 -0.11 -26.19 -5.82
CA VAL A 286 0.09 -25.02 -4.94
C VAL A 286 0.64 -23.83 -5.73
N SER A 287 -0.24 -22.84 -5.99
CA SER A 287 0.09 -21.55 -6.60
C SER A 287 -0.55 -20.41 -5.79
N TYR A 288 0.23 -19.39 -5.44
CA TYR A 288 -0.28 -18.21 -4.72
C TYR A 288 0.44 -16.92 -5.12
N ALA A 289 -0.20 -15.81 -4.80
CA ALA A 289 0.33 -14.46 -4.95
C ALA A 289 0.09 -13.66 -3.68
N SER A 290 1.10 -12.96 -3.19
CA SER A 290 0.98 -12.08 -2.03
C SER A 290 1.70 -10.76 -2.28
N ALA A 291 1.07 -9.61 -2.03
CA ALA A 291 1.80 -8.35 -2.18
C ALA A 291 2.84 -8.18 -1.07
N ILE A 292 2.48 -8.47 0.19
CA ILE A 292 3.41 -8.44 1.33
C ILE A 292 3.25 -9.73 2.15
N TYR A 293 4.32 -10.51 2.26
CA TYR A 293 4.35 -11.78 2.97
C TYR A 293 5.22 -11.68 4.24
N ILE A 294 4.61 -11.79 5.41
CA ILE A 294 5.27 -11.63 6.72
C ILE A 294 5.26 -12.98 7.43
N SER A 295 6.38 -13.70 7.43
CA SER A 295 6.50 -14.99 8.14
C SER A 295 7.87 -15.22 8.75
N PRO A 296 8.36 -14.31 9.61
CA PRO A 296 9.66 -14.47 10.24
C PRO A 296 9.75 -15.62 11.24
N GLY A 297 8.63 -16.04 11.87
CA GLY A 297 8.62 -17.19 12.78
C GLY A 297 9.56 -17.06 13.99
N ALA A 298 9.85 -15.83 14.40
CA ALA A 298 10.72 -15.50 15.53
C ALA A 298 9.90 -14.94 16.71
N THR A 299 10.41 -15.08 17.93
CA THR A 299 9.67 -14.73 19.16
C THR A 299 9.65 -13.24 19.49
N ASN A 300 10.57 -12.44 18.95
CA ASN A 300 10.74 -11.01 19.28
C ASN A 300 10.56 -10.09 18.06
N VAL A 301 9.58 -10.38 17.21
CA VAL A 301 9.31 -9.60 15.98
C VAL A 301 8.76 -8.22 16.36
N LEU A 302 9.20 -7.15 15.70
CA LEU A 302 8.69 -5.77 15.87
C LEU A 302 8.41 -5.11 14.51
N THR A 303 7.74 -5.84 13.63
CA THR A 303 7.52 -5.43 12.25
C THR A 303 6.35 -4.46 12.12
N LYS A 304 6.52 -3.43 11.29
CA LYS A 304 5.47 -2.45 10.94
C LYS A 304 5.25 -2.46 9.43
N VAL A 305 4.00 -2.61 9.00
CA VAL A 305 3.61 -2.57 7.58
C VAL A 305 2.55 -1.50 7.40
N TYR A 306 2.91 -0.38 6.77
CA TYR A 306 2.02 0.77 6.72
C TYR A 306 2.18 1.68 5.51
N ASN A 307 1.14 2.44 5.18
CA ASN A 307 1.14 3.38 4.04
C ASN A 307 1.54 2.73 2.70
N ASN A 308 1.33 1.41 2.56
CA ASN A 308 1.55 0.74 1.28
C ASN A 308 0.28 0.83 0.43
N THR A 309 0.47 0.96 -0.88
CA THR A 309 -0.60 0.90 -1.87
C THR A 309 -0.47 -0.41 -2.64
N ILE A 310 -1.41 -1.32 -2.45
CA ILE A 310 -1.51 -2.56 -3.19
C ILE A 310 -2.58 -2.36 -4.26
N THR A 311 -2.15 -2.36 -5.52
CA THR A 311 -3.02 -2.03 -6.67
C THR A 311 -3.52 -3.25 -7.41
N GLU A 312 -2.79 -4.37 -7.31
CA GLU A 312 -3.21 -5.64 -7.91
C GLU A 312 -2.56 -6.82 -7.19
N VAL A 313 -3.35 -7.84 -6.86
CA VAL A 313 -2.85 -9.20 -6.63
C VAL A 313 -3.74 -10.17 -7.38
N SER A 314 -3.26 -10.77 -8.47
CA SER A 314 -4.12 -11.53 -9.38
C SER A 314 -3.50 -12.82 -9.89
N GLY A 315 -4.34 -13.76 -10.34
CA GLY A 315 -3.84 -15.01 -10.89
C GLY A 315 -4.83 -16.15 -11.01
N ILE A 316 -4.31 -17.35 -11.24
CA ILE A 316 -5.02 -18.62 -11.03
C ILE A 316 -4.38 -19.23 -9.78
N LEU A 317 -4.94 -18.89 -8.62
CA LEU A 317 -4.28 -19.12 -7.34
C LEU A 317 -4.99 -20.26 -6.62
N THR A 318 -4.28 -21.36 -6.39
CA THR A 318 -4.86 -22.61 -5.87
C THR A 318 -4.56 -22.82 -4.38
N TYR A 319 -4.01 -21.82 -3.70
CA TYR A 319 -3.65 -21.90 -2.29
C TYR A 319 -4.15 -20.71 -1.47
N ILE A 320 -4.44 -20.96 -0.19
CA ILE A 320 -5.09 -20.01 0.71
C ILE A 320 -4.27 -18.74 0.97
N ASN A 321 -2.94 -18.80 0.81
CA ASN A 321 -2.03 -17.66 1.03
C ASN A 321 -2.05 -16.63 -0.13
N SER A 322 -3.21 -16.46 -0.76
CA SER A 322 -3.43 -15.51 -1.85
C SER A 322 -4.09 -14.25 -1.32
N ASN A 323 -3.32 -13.18 -1.18
CA ASN A 323 -3.75 -12.01 -0.41
C ASN A 323 -3.00 -10.71 -0.74
N GLY A 324 -3.54 -9.59 -0.27
CA GLY A 324 -2.81 -8.33 -0.22
C GLY A 324 -1.65 -8.43 0.78
N ILE A 325 -1.96 -8.71 2.04
CA ILE A 325 -0.99 -8.86 3.12
C ILE A 325 -1.20 -10.18 3.85
N TYR A 326 -0.15 -10.96 4.02
CA TYR A 326 -0.13 -12.18 4.83
C TYR A 326 0.71 -12.01 6.08
N LEU A 327 0.15 -12.41 7.23
CA LEU A 327 0.87 -12.62 8.48
C LEU A 327 0.83 -14.13 8.80
N GLY A 328 1.98 -14.78 8.81
CA GLY A 328 2.10 -16.23 9.01
C GLY A 328 3.21 -16.65 9.97
N GLY A 329 3.34 -17.97 10.15
CA GLY A 329 4.29 -18.57 11.09
C GLY A 329 3.98 -18.24 12.55
N ALA A 330 4.84 -18.67 13.48
CA ALA A 330 4.75 -18.28 14.88
C ALA A 330 5.31 -16.85 15.07
N THR A 331 4.59 -15.86 14.54
CA THR A 331 5.03 -14.47 14.42
C THR A 331 4.18 -13.55 15.31
N PRO A 332 4.75 -13.00 16.39
CA PRO A 332 4.07 -12.04 17.25
C PRO A 332 4.35 -10.57 16.89
N ASN A 333 3.61 -9.66 17.52
CA ASN A 333 3.83 -8.22 17.61
C ASN A 333 4.02 -7.49 16.25
N VAL A 334 3.17 -7.81 15.26
CA VAL A 334 3.18 -7.12 13.96
C VAL A 334 2.08 -6.07 13.92
N ASN A 335 2.44 -4.85 13.52
CA ASN A 335 1.48 -3.77 13.28
C ASN A 335 1.23 -3.60 11.78
N ILE A 336 -0.01 -3.74 11.34
CA ILE A 336 -0.44 -3.59 9.93
C ILE A 336 -1.43 -2.45 9.87
N TYR A 337 -1.05 -1.29 9.33
CA TYR A 337 -1.91 -0.11 9.42
C TYR A 337 -1.83 0.87 8.27
N SER A 338 -2.90 1.61 8.01
CA SER A 338 -2.90 2.65 6.96
C SER A 338 -2.46 2.14 5.58
N ASN A 339 -2.71 0.85 5.28
CA ASN A 339 -2.48 0.31 3.94
C ASN A 339 -3.75 0.47 3.11
N LYS A 340 -3.60 0.85 1.84
CA LYS A 340 -4.68 0.86 0.84
C LYS A 340 -4.55 -0.39 -0.02
N ILE A 341 -5.57 -1.24 0.01
CA ILE A 341 -5.57 -2.57 -0.63
C ILE A 341 -6.76 -2.68 -1.59
N SER A 342 -6.47 -2.92 -2.88
CA SER A 342 -7.47 -3.05 -3.93
C SER A 342 -6.95 -3.86 -5.13
N GLY A 343 -7.85 -4.27 -6.03
CA GLY A 343 -7.48 -4.97 -7.27
C GLY A 343 -7.08 -6.43 -7.04
N LEU A 344 -7.64 -7.08 -6.02
CA LEU A 344 -7.32 -8.46 -5.66
C LEU A 344 -8.24 -9.40 -6.43
N LYS A 345 -7.69 -10.34 -7.22
CA LYS A 345 -8.49 -11.23 -8.07
C LYS A 345 -7.94 -12.64 -8.15
N ASN A 346 -8.65 -13.60 -7.55
CA ASN A 346 -8.38 -15.02 -7.77
C ASN A 346 -9.30 -15.59 -8.86
N ASN A 347 -8.73 -15.99 -10.00
CA ASN A 347 -9.49 -16.59 -11.10
C ASN A 347 -9.65 -18.11 -10.97
N ASN A 348 -9.17 -18.74 -9.90
CA ASN A 348 -9.38 -20.16 -9.66
C ASN A 348 -10.87 -20.44 -9.37
N THR A 349 -11.46 -21.38 -10.11
CA THR A 349 -12.87 -21.77 -9.98
C THR A 349 -13.12 -22.87 -8.93
N THR A 350 -12.06 -23.48 -8.38
CA THR A 350 -12.17 -24.62 -7.44
C THR A 350 -12.23 -24.23 -5.96
N GLY A 351 -12.42 -22.95 -5.64
CA GLY A 351 -12.88 -22.53 -4.31
C GLY A 351 -11.84 -21.95 -3.34
N THR A 352 -10.63 -21.64 -3.81
CA THR A 352 -9.62 -20.99 -2.95
C THR A 352 -9.96 -19.53 -2.69
N PRO A 353 -9.91 -19.08 -1.43
CA PRO A 353 -10.31 -17.73 -1.07
C PRO A 353 -9.31 -16.66 -1.57
N MET A 354 -9.78 -15.43 -1.72
CA MET A 354 -8.96 -14.22 -1.93
C MET A 354 -9.19 -13.26 -0.76
N GLN A 355 -8.12 -12.78 -0.13
CA GLN A 355 -8.24 -11.92 1.07
C GLN A 355 -7.45 -10.63 0.97
N GLY A 356 -7.97 -9.53 1.52
CA GLY A 356 -7.22 -8.29 1.69
C GLY A 356 -6.04 -8.49 2.65
N ILE A 357 -6.34 -8.88 3.88
CA ILE A 357 -5.36 -9.22 4.92
C ILE A 357 -5.67 -10.59 5.50
N LEU A 358 -4.69 -11.51 5.47
CA LEU A 358 -4.78 -12.84 6.06
C LEU A 358 -3.95 -12.91 7.33
N LEU A 359 -4.62 -13.05 8.48
CA LEU A 359 -4.01 -13.25 9.80
C LEU A 359 -3.91 -14.74 10.09
N GLY A 360 -2.80 -15.34 9.70
CA GLY A 360 -2.51 -16.77 9.81
C GLY A 360 -1.35 -17.09 10.75
N SER A 361 -1.01 -16.20 11.70
CA SER A 361 0.02 -16.56 12.68
C SER A 361 -0.45 -17.74 13.53
N SER A 362 0.42 -18.72 13.75
CA SER A 362 0.15 -19.82 14.68
C SER A 362 0.40 -19.44 16.16
N SER A 363 0.88 -18.23 16.43
CA SER A 363 1.11 -17.76 17.81
C SER A 363 -0.22 -17.46 18.51
N THR A 364 -0.42 -18.01 19.70
CA THR A 364 -1.54 -17.65 20.58
C THR A 364 -1.31 -16.32 21.32
N ALA A 365 -0.09 -15.79 21.25
CA ALA A 365 0.28 -14.46 21.73
C ALA A 365 0.74 -13.61 20.55
N ALA A 366 -0.01 -13.64 19.44
CA ALA A 366 0.38 -12.92 18.23
C ALA A 366 0.38 -11.40 18.46
N ASN A 367 -0.44 -10.88 19.38
CA ASN A 367 -0.45 -9.47 19.81
C ASN A 367 -0.38 -8.46 18.66
N SER A 368 -0.90 -8.83 17.49
CA SER A 368 -0.75 -8.07 16.25
C SER A 368 -1.91 -7.09 16.12
N ILE A 369 -1.60 -5.85 15.73
CA ILE A 369 -2.55 -4.76 15.67
C ILE A 369 -2.79 -4.38 14.21
N VAL A 370 -4.02 -4.52 13.76
CA VAL A 370 -4.45 -4.27 12.39
C VAL A 370 -5.41 -3.09 12.40
N TYR A 371 -4.96 -1.91 11.96
CA TYR A 371 -5.77 -0.71 12.12
C TYR A 371 -5.67 0.32 11.01
N ASN A 372 -6.70 1.16 10.86
CA ASN A 372 -6.77 2.17 9.80
C ASN A 372 -6.49 1.59 8.40
N ASN A 373 -6.70 0.31 8.10
CA ASN A 373 -6.52 -0.17 6.73
C ASN A 373 -7.78 0.13 5.92
N VAL A 374 -7.57 0.40 4.63
CA VAL A 374 -8.64 0.67 3.67
C VAL A 374 -8.62 -0.42 2.62
N ILE A 375 -9.68 -1.24 2.59
CA ILE A 375 -9.73 -2.45 1.76
C ILE A 375 -10.99 -2.44 0.90
N SER A 376 -10.80 -2.59 -0.41
CA SER A 376 -11.89 -2.68 -1.38
C SER A 376 -11.51 -3.57 -2.56
N ASP A 377 -12.42 -3.76 -3.51
CA ASP A 377 -12.15 -4.40 -4.80
C ASP A 377 -11.42 -5.75 -4.70
N ILE A 378 -12.09 -6.72 -4.08
CA ILE A 378 -11.63 -8.10 -3.96
C ILE A 378 -12.60 -9.01 -4.68
N LEU A 379 -12.06 -9.87 -5.54
CA LEU A 379 -12.79 -10.72 -6.46
C LEU A 379 -12.30 -12.17 -6.38
N GLY A 380 -13.25 -13.10 -6.47
CA GLY A 380 -13.00 -14.52 -6.69
C GLY A 380 -13.69 -15.02 -7.96
N SER A 381 -13.59 -16.32 -8.24
CA SER A 381 -14.35 -17.02 -9.29
C SER A 381 -14.90 -18.35 -8.77
N GLY A 382 -16.00 -18.84 -9.34
CA GLY A 382 -16.54 -20.15 -8.98
C GLY A 382 -16.90 -20.23 -7.50
N THR A 383 -16.48 -21.28 -6.78
CA THR A 383 -16.79 -21.41 -5.35
C THR A 383 -15.89 -20.58 -4.42
N ALA A 384 -15.05 -19.70 -4.98
CA ALA A 384 -14.10 -18.91 -4.20
C ALA A 384 -14.80 -18.01 -3.18
N GLN A 385 -14.13 -17.89 -2.05
CA GLN A 385 -14.51 -17.07 -0.91
C GLN A 385 -13.79 -15.71 -1.02
N VAL A 386 -14.44 -14.62 -0.64
CA VAL A 386 -13.85 -13.26 -0.73
C VAL A 386 -13.90 -12.57 0.62
N GLN A 387 -12.75 -12.15 1.14
CA GLN A 387 -12.64 -11.58 2.48
C GLN A 387 -11.87 -10.26 2.50
N GLY A 388 -12.32 -9.29 3.30
CA GLY A 388 -11.52 -8.10 3.61
C GLY A 388 -10.37 -8.46 4.54
N ILE A 389 -10.69 -8.71 5.81
CA ILE A 389 -9.76 -9.30 6.79
C ILE A 389 -10.20 -10.73 7.10
N TYR A 390 -9.25 -11.66 7.07
CA TYR A 390 -9.45 -13.06 7.38
C TYR A 390 -8.60 -13.44 8.60
N ALA A 391 -9.24 -13.60 9.76
CA ALA A 391 -8.63 -14.20 10.94
C ALA A 391 -8.63 -15.74 10.81
N PHE A 392 -7.49 -16.30 10.41
CA PHE A 392 -7.36 -17.70 10.05
C PHE A 392 -6.79 -18.58 11.16
N SER A 393 -5.85 -18.09 11.97
CA SER A 393 -5.23 -18.87 13.06
C SER A 393 -4.60 -17.96 14.10
N GLY A 394 -4.34 -18.45 15.31
CA GLY A 394 -3.67 -17.71 16.39
C GLY A 394 -4.61 -16.99 17.35
N ALA A 395 -4.07 -16.07 18.15
CA ALA A 395 -4.82 -15.26 19.09
C ALA A 395 -4.09 -13.96 19.46
N GLY A 396 -4.78 -13.05 20.15
CA GLY A 396 -4.27 -11.73 20.54
C GLY A 396 -4.36 -10.69 19.42
N TYR A 397 -5.25 -10.88 18.44
CA TYR A 397 -5.41 -9.91 17.35
C TYR A 397 -6.29 -8.74 17.80
N LYS A 398 -5.77 -7.54 17.55
CA LYS A 398 -6.48 -6.27 17.74
C LYS A 398 -6.81 -5.69 16.37
N ILE A 399 -8.09 -5.57 16.05
CA ILE A 399 -8.58 -5.15 14.72
C ILE A 399 -9.39 -3.88 14.92
N TYR A 400 -8.80 -2.72 14.60
CA TYR A 400 -9.32 -1.41 14.99
C TYR A 400 -9.48 -0.44 13.84
N ASN A 401 -10.56 0.32 13.80
CA ASN A 401 -10.64 1.48 12.90
C ASN A 401 -10.33 1.16 11.42
N ASN A 402 -10.57 -0.06 10.94
CA ASN A 402 -10.41 -0.38 9.52
C ASN A 402 -11.69 0.02 8.77
N THR A 403 -11.55 0.52 7.55
CA THR A 403 -12.67 0.73 6.63
C THR A 403 -12.59 -0.29 5.51
N ILE A 404 -13.54 -1.22 5.50
CA ILE A 404 -13.57 -2.30 4.53
C ILE A 404 -14.88 -2.22 3.79
N ASN A 405 -14.81 -2.17 2.46
CA ASN A 405 -15.98 -2.28 1.62
C ASN A 405 -15.76 -3.34 0.54
N ILE A 406 -16.38 -4.51 0.72
CA ILE A 406 -16.44 -5.50 -0.35
C ILE A 406 -17.53 -5.04 -1.32
N ASN A 407 -17.14 -4.50 -2.47
CA ASN A 407 -18.03 -3.71 -3.32
C ASN A 407 -18.08 -4.13 -4.79
N THR A 408 -17.06 -4.83 -5.27
CA THR A 408 -17.06 -5.34 -6.65
C THR A 408 -17.63 -6.75 -6.69
N VAL A 409 -18.24 -7.11 -7.82
CA VAL A 409 -18.87 -8.41 -8.05
C VAL A 409 -18.22 -9.10 -9.24
N ASN A 410 -17.94 -10.40 -9.12
CA ASN A 410 -17.52 -11.26 -10.23
C ASN A 410 -18.38 -12.55 -10.21
N SER A 411 -17.86 -13.66 -10.74
CA SER A 411 -18.56 -14.93 -10.89
C SER A 411 -18.45 -15.86 -9.67
N GLU A 412 -18.01 -15.37 -8.52
CA GLU A 412 -17.92 -16.16 -7.30
C GLU A 412 -19.29 -16.38 -6.63
N THR A 413 -19.50 -17.60 -6.14
CA THR A 413 -20.68 -18.06 -5.40
C THR A 413 -20.38 -18.33 -3.93
N GLY A 414 -19.09 -18.35 -3.54
CA GLY A 414 -18.68 -18.50 -2.16
C GLY A 414 -19.05 -17.31 -1.28
N VAL A 415 -18.86 -17.47 0.03
CA VAL A 415 -19.16 -16.42 1.01
C VAL A 415 -18.25 -15.21 0.77
N SER A 416 -18.86 -14.02 0.81
CA SER A 416 -18.17 -12.75 0.85
C SER A 416 -18.38 -12.07 2.21
N SER A 417 -17.30 -11.58 2.82
CA SER A 417 -17.38 -10.89 4.10
C SER A 417 -16.30 -9.84 4.30
N ALA A 418 -16.64 -8.69 4.90
CA ALA A 418 -15.63 -7.70 5.27
C ALA A 418 -14.68 -8.24 6.37
N MET A 419 -15.22 -8.97 7.34
CA MET A 419 -14.47 -9.69 8.36
C MET A 419 -14.84 -11.18 8.38
N TYR A 420 -13.85 -12.06 8.32
CA TYR A 420 -14.03 -13.52 8.46
C TYR A 420 -13.23 -14.08 9.62
N VAL A 421 -13.85 -14.94 10.43
CA VAL A 421 -13.20 -15.65 11.55
C VAL A 421 -13.33 -17.16 11.36
N TYR A 422 -12.20 -17.84 11.24
CA TYR A 422 -12.14 -19.28 11.03
C TYR A 422 -12.02 -20.06 12.34
N GLY A 423 -13.15 -20.58 12.81
CA GLY A 423 -13.29 -21.23 14.11
C GLY A 423 -12.54 -22.54 14.30
N THR A 424 -12.06 -23.18 13.23
CA THR A 424 -11.23 -24.38 13.37
C THR A 424 -9.90 -24.07 14.06
N ASN A 425 -9.37 -22.88 13.84
CA ASN A 425 -8.01 -22.50 14.25
C ASN A 425 -7.98 -21.28 15.19
N ILE A 426 -9.03 -20.45 15.20
CA ILE A 426 -9.25 -19.42 16.23
C ILE A 426 -10.15 -20.02 17.30
N THR A 427 -9.55 -20.58 18.36
CA THR A 427 -10.27 -21.31 19.41
C THR A 427 -10.06 -20.76 20.82
N ALA A 428 -9.00 -19.98 21.04
CA ALA A 428 -8.71 -19.41 22.35
C ALA A 428 -9.78 -18.38 22.77
N ALA A 429 -10.25 -18.47 24.00
CA ALA A 429 -11.16 -17.48 24.56
C ALA A 429 -10.48 -16.11 24.57
N GLY A 430 -11.18 -15.07 24.12
CA GLY A 430 -10.61 -13.73 24.02
C GLY A 430 -9.52 -13.56 22.96
N ALA A 431 -9.42 -14.47 21.98
CA ALA A 431 -8.43 -14.37 20.90
C ALA A 431 -8.52 -13.08 20.08
N LEU A 432 -9.70 -12.47 20.00
CA LEU A 432 -9.98 -11.34 19.14
C LEU A 432 -10.50 -10.14 19.92
N ASP A 433 -10.00 -8.97 19.53
CA ASP A 433 -10.46 -7.68 19.99
C ASP A 433 -10.77 -6.80 18.77
N ILE A 434 -12.05 -6.54 18.51
CA ILE A 434 -12.54 -5.95 17.27
C ILE A 434 -13.40 -4.73 17.57
N ARG A 435 -12.89 -3.53 17.28
CA ARG A 435 -13.56 -2.27 17.65
C ARG A 435 -13.42 -1.17 16.61
N ASN A 436 -14.37 -0.24 16.57
CA ASN A 436 -14.34 0.96 15.73
C ASN A 436 -14.23 0.70 14.21
N ASN A 437 -14.47 -0.51 13.71
CA ASN A 437 -14.33 -0.78 12.27
C ASN A 437 -15.61 -0.42 11.51
N ILE A 438 -15.47 -0.08 10.23
CA ILE A 438 -16.58 -0.11 9.26
C ILE A 438 -16.43 -1.38 8.44
N PHE A 439 -17.36 -2.32 8.64
CA PHE A 439 -17.45 -3.57 7.90
C PHE A 439 -18.63 -3.51 6.93
N ALA A 440 -18.35 -3.10 5.69
CA ALA A 440 -19.34 -3.00 4.63
C ALA A 440 -19.17 -4.12 3.59
N ASN A 441 -20.28 -4.72 3.20
CA ASN A 441 -20.38 -5.57 2.02
C ASN A 441 -21.53 -5.04 1.14
N THR A 442 -21.15 -4.29 0.11
CA THR A 442 -22.06 -3.58 -0.79
C THR A 442 -22.24 -4.29 -2.13
N ARG A 443 -21.73 -5.52 -2.25
CA ARG A 443 -21.93 -6.37 -3.44
C ARG A 443 -23.42 -6.56 -3.76
N THR A 444 -23.76 -6.89 -4.99
CA THR A 444 -25.16 -7.07 -5.42
C THR A 444 -25.60 -8.53 -5.57
N SER A 445 -24.69 -9.50 -5.45
CA SER A 445 -24.96 -10.94 -5.61
C SER A 445 -24.18 -11.81 -4.61
N GLY A 446 -24.53 -13.10 -4.51
CA GLY A 446 -23.87 -14.08 -3.64
C GLY A 446 -24.27 -14.03 -2.16
N SER A 447 -23.62 -14.83 -1.32
CA SER A 447 -23.79 -14.77 0.14
C SER A 447 -22.92 -13.65 0.72
N ARG A 448 -23.55 -12.62 1.29
CA ARG A 448 -22.90 -11.36 1.67
C ARG A 448 -23.10 -11.07 3.15
N PHE A 449 -22.00 -10.90 3.87
CA PHE A 449 -22.00 -10.56 5.30
C PHE A 449 -21.05 -9.39 5.57
N ALA A 450 -21.32 -8.60 6.60
CA ALA A 450 -20.33 -7.70 7.18
C ALA A 450 -19.29 -8.53 7.97
N ILE A 451 -19.77 -9.46 8.80
CA ILE A 451 -18.93 -10.35 9.61
C ILE A 451 -19.41 -11.81 9.52
N TYR A 452 -18.50 -12.74 9.23
CA TYR A 452 -18.80 -14.17 9.18
C TYR A 452 -17.87 -14.94 10.12
N SER A 453 -18.42 -15.67 11.08
CA SER A 453 -17.65 -16.45 12.04
C SER A 453 -18.12 -17.89 12.09
N THR A 454 -17.18 -18.83 11.94
CA THR A 454 -17.41 -20.24 12.31
C THR A 454 -16.91 -20.56 13.71
N ALA A 455 -16.31 -19.60 14.42
CA ALA A 455 -15.85 -19.74 15.79
C ALA A 455 -16.99 -19.59 16.81
N ALA A 456 -16.79 -20.12 18.02
CA ALA A 456 -17.64 -19.85 19.16
C ALA A 456 -17.56 -18.37 19.57
N SER A 457 -18.62 -17.82 20.17
CA SER A 457 -18.63 -16.42 20.63
C SER A 457 -17.57 -16.11 21.69
N SER A 458 -17.10 -17.12 22.42
CA SER A 458 -16.06 -16.97 23.45
C SER A 458 -14.71 -16.46 22.90
N VAL A 459 -14.44 -16.59 21.60
CA VAL A 459 -13.17 -16.10 21.02
C VAL A 459 -13.11 -14.57 20.93
N PHE A 460 -14.26 -13.90 21.00
CA PHE A 460 -14.35 -12.45 20.99
C PHE A 460 -14.22 -11.93 22.42
N GLY A 461 -13.03 -11.44 22.78
CA GLY A 461 -12.78 -10.85 24.10
C GLY A 461 -13.44 -9.49 24.22
N ASN A 462 -13.26 -8.66 23.18
CA ASN A 462 -14.04 -7.44 22.98
C ASN A 462 -14.51 -7.38 21.54
N ILE A 463 -15.80 -7.15 21.33
CA ILE A 463 -16.36 -6.83 20.03
C ILE A 463 -17.42 -5.76 20.23
N ASN A 464 -17.12 -4.52 19.85
CA ASN A 464 -18.02 -3.39 20.10
C ASN A 464 -17.66 -2.17 19.24
N TYR A 465 -18.57 -1.19 19.14
CA TYR A 465 -18.36 0.04 18.36
C TYR A 465 -18.00 -0.20 16.89
N ASN A 466 -18.46 -1.30 16.29
CA ASN A 466 -18.27 -1.54 14.86
C ASN A 466 -19.54 -1.18 14.10
N ASP A 467 -19.40 -0.70 12.87
CA ASP A 467 -20.51 -0.61 11.94
C ASP A 467 -20.57 -1.87 11.07
N TYR A 468 -21.75 -2.49 11.03
CA TYR A 468 -22.02 -3.70 10.25
C TYR A 468 -23.05 -3.39 9.16
N TYR A 469 -22.58 -3.37 7.91
CA TYR A 469 -23.45 -3.16 6.77
C TYR A 469 -23.32 -4.27 5.73
N SER A 470 -24.45 -4.81 5.30
CA SER A 470 -24.53 -5.77 4.20
C SER A 470 -25.78 -5.49 3.38
N THR A 471 -25.66 -5.50 2.05
CA THR A 471 -26.80 -5.58 1.11
C THR A 471 -27.35 -7.02 1.00
N GLY A 472 -26.75 -7.97 1.73
CA GLY A 472 -27.26 -9.33 1.91
C GLY A 472 -28.51 -9.38 2.79
N THR A 473 -29.04 -10.58 2.98
CA THR A 473 -30.19 -10.82 3.88
C THR A 473 -29.79 -10.85 5.36
N ALA A 474 -28.49 -10.85 5.67
CA ALA A 474 -27.96 -10.87 7.02
C ALA A 474 -26.72 -9.99 7.17
N LEU A 475 -26.59 -9.37 8.35
CA LEU A 475 -25.41 -8.59 8.73
C LEU A 475 -24.23 -9.50 9.06
N GLY A 476 -24.51 -10.63 9.71
CA GLY A 476 -23.47 -11.57 10.08
C GLY A 476 -23.91 -13.01 10.22
N TYR A 477 -22.95 -13.86 10.59
CA TYR A 477 -23.17 -15.29 10.79
C TYR A 477 -22.31 -15.77 11.96
N ILE A 478 -22.92 -16.50 12.91
CA ILE A 478 -22.23 -17.17 14.00
C ILE A 478 -23.12 -18.25 14.63
N GLY A 479 -22.52 -19.33 15.14
CA GLY A 479 -23.25 -20.40 15.82
C GLY A 479 -24.18 -21.19 14.91
N GLY A 480 -23.84 -21.32 13.62
CA GLY A 480 -24.67 -22.06 12.66
C GLY A 480 -25.85 -21.28 12.08
N ALA A 481 -25.98 -19.98 12.37
CA ALA A 481 -27.16 -19.19 11.99
C ALA A 481 -26.81 -17.78 11.50
N ASN A 482 -27.60 -17.31 10.55
CA ASN A 482 -27.60 -15.93 10.08
C ASN A 482 -28.07 -14.97 11.18
N LYS A 483 -27.46 -13.79 11.24
CA LYS A 483 -27.80 -12.68 12.13
C LYS A 483 -28.32 -11.53 11.26
N THR A 484 -29.64 -11.38 11.24
CA THR A 484 -30.34 -10.50 10.30
C THR A 484 -30.39 -9.05 10.74
N THR A 485 -30.43 -8.83 12.05
CA THR A 485 -30.53 -7.50 12.67
C THR A 485 -29.32 -7.22 13.55
N LEU A 486 -29.17 -5.96 13.94
CA LEU A 486 -28.16 -5.57 14.93
C LEU A 486 -28.39 -6.25 16.29
N ALA A 487 -29.65 -6.50 16.69
CA ALA A 487 -29.97 -7.25 17.90
C ALA A 487 -29.51 -8.72 17.82
N ASP A 488 -29.58 -9.33 16.63
CA ASP A 488 -29.03 -10.67 16.40
C ASP A 488 -27.50 -10.68 16.48
N ILE A 489 -26.84 -9.62 15.99
CA ILE A 489 -25.38 -9.45 16.12
C ILE A 489 -24.99 -9.35 17.61
N GLN A 490 -25.71 -8.53 18.38
CA GLN A 490 -25.46 -8.35 19.81
C GLN A 490 -25.60 -9.67 20.58
N SER A 491 -26.74 -10.33 20.42
CA SER A 491 -27.01 -11.62 21.10
C SER A 491 -26.09 -12.75 20.61
N GLY A 492 -25.83 -12.83 19.31
CA GLY A 492 -25.07 -13.93 18.70
C GLY A 492 -23.57 -13.90 19.00
N PHE A 493 -22.97 -12.70 19.03
CA PHE A 493 -21.54 -12.53 19.30
C PHE A 493 -21.24 -12.29 20.79
N GLY A 494 -22.25 -12.00 21.63
CA GLY A 494 -22.07 -11.76 23.06
C GLY A 494 -21.43 -10.40 23.40
N GLY A 495 -21.62 -9.39 22.54
CA GLY A 495 -21.04 -8.05 22.66
C GLY A 495 -21.83 -7.01 21.87
N ASN A 496 -21.16 -6.05 21.23
CA ASN A 496 -21.73 -5.11 20.26
C ASN A 496 -22.76 -4.11 20.79
N ALA A 497 -22.74 -3.80 22.09
CA ALA A 497 -23.72 -2.91 22.73
C ALA A 497 -23.78 -1.49 22.10
N ASN A 498 -22.68 -1.00 21.53
CA ASN A 498 -22.54 0.31 20.90
C ASN A 498 -22.20 0.20 19.40
N SER A 499 -22.27 -1.00 18.84
CA SER A 499 -22.11 -1.21 17.40
C SER A 499 -23.35 -0.71 16.65
N LEU A 500 -23.18 -0.42 15.37
CA LEU A 500 -24.20 0.17 14.51
C LEU A 500 -24.45 -0.70 13.27
N SER A 501 -25.53 -0.37 12.56
CA SER A 501 -25.79 -0.86 11.22
C SER A 501 -26.33 0.29 10.38
N VAL A 502 -25.39 1.09 9.88
CA VAL A 502 -25.63 2.25 9.02
C VAL A 502 -25.04 1.93 7.65
N ALA A 503 -25.69 2.34 6.56
CA ALA A 503 -25.09 2.21 5.24
C ALA A 503 -24.02 3.29 5.05
N PRO A 504 -22.71 2.98 5.01
CA PRO A 504 -21.71 4.01 4.80
C PRO A 504 -21.79 4.53 3.36
N VAL A 505 -21.80 5.86 3.22
CA VAL A 505 -21.76 6.53 1.92
C VAL A 505 -20.36 7.04 1.68
N PHE A 506 -19.63 6.36 0.80
CA PHE A 506 -18.28 6.74 0.41
C PHE A 506 -18.26 7.82 -0.68
N VAL A 507 -17.14 8.52 -0.82
CA VAL A 507 -16.93 9.49 -1.91
C VAL A 507 -17.06 8.82 -3.29
N SER A 508 -16.54 7.60 -3.44
CA SER A 508 -16.74 6.78 -4.65
C SER A 508 -16.49 5.28 -4.37
N ALA A 509 -16.63 4.43 -5.38
CA ALA A 509 -16.34 3.00 -5.26
C ALA A 509 -14.84 2.68 -5.01
N THR A 510 -13.92 3.57 -5.36
CA THR A 510 -12.46 3.37 -5.18
C THR A 510 -11.85 4.32 -4.14
N ASP A 511 -12.69 5.19 -3.57
CA ASP A 511 -12.33 6.14 -2.54
C ASP A 511 -13.28 6.00 -1.35
N LEU A 512 -12.80 5.30 -0.31
CA LEU A 512 -13.57 4.99 0.89
C LEU A 512 -13.50 6.09 1.97
N HIS A 513 -13.11 7.32 1.64
CA HIS A 513 -13.45 8.45 2.52
C HIS A 513 -14.98 8.52 2.66
N LEU A 514 -15.47 8.79 3.87
CA LEU A 514 -16.89 8.99 4.13
C LEU A 514 -17.32 10.36 3.61
N ASN A 515 -18.43 10.42 2.88
CA ASN A 515 -19.04 11.70 2.52
C ASN A 515 -19.57 12.38 3.79
N PRO A 516 -19.04 13.55 4.20
CA PRO A 516 -19.42 14.17 5.48
C PRO A 516 -20.90 14.58 5.57
N SER A 517 -21.57 14.80 4.44
CA SER A 517 -23.00 15.16 4.41
C SER A 517 -23.95 13.98 4.60
N SER A 518 -23.45 12.76 4.40
CA SER A 518 -24.28 11.56 4.34
C SER A 518 -24.02 10.58 5.49
N ASN A 519 -23.01 10.81 6.33
CA ASN A 519 -22.61 9.89 7.39
C ASN A 519 -22.68 10.46 8.83
N PRO A 520 -23.64 11.32 9.21
CA PRO A 520 -23.74 11.80 10.61
C PRO A 520 -23.97 10.67 11.62
N GLY A 521 -24.46 9.51 11.16
CA GLY A 521 -24.66 8.32 11.99
C GLY A 521 -23.37 7.57 12.34
N LEU A 522 -22.24 7.89 11.71
CA LEU A 522 -20.93 7.26 11.97
C LEU A 522 -19.92 8.24 12.61
N ASP A 523 -20.26 9.52 12.63
CA ASP A 523 -19.46 10.62 13.20
C ASP A 523 -19.47 10.58 14.73
N ASN A 524 -18.28 10.63 15.34
CA ASN A 524 -18.03 10.54 16.77
C ASN A 524 -18.77 9.35 17.43
N LYS A 525 -18.72 8.17 16.80
CA LYS A 525 -19.38 6.94 17.30
C LYS A 525 -18.45 5.82 17.74
N GLY A 526 -17.15 6.00 17.58
CA GLY A 526 -16.15 5.07 18.08
C GLY A 526 -15.85 5.26 19.57
N MET A 527 -14.87 4.50 20.06
CA MET A 527 -14.28 4.67 21.38
C MET A 527 -12.77 4.97 21.27
N THR A 528 -12.22 5.73 22.20
CA THR A 528 -10.77 5.97 22.23
C THR A 528 -10.00 4.68 22.50
N LEU A 529 -9.00 4.41 21.66
CA LEU A 529 -8.10 3.26 21.76
C LEU A 529 -6.66 3.75 21.89
N PRO A 530 -5.93 3.45 22.98
CA PRO A 530 -4.56 3.92 23.19
C PRO A 530 -3.59 3.56 22.05
N GLU A 531 -3.86 2.47 21.34
CA GLU A 531 -3.05 1.98 20.24
C GLU A 531 -3.28 2.74 18.91
N VAL A 532 -4.37 3.52 18.80
CA VAL A 532 -4.76 4.23 17.57
C VAL A 532 -4.93 5.71 17.88
N THR A 533 -3.85 6.48 17.74
CA THR A 533 -3.81 7.91 18.08
C THR A 533 -4.04 8.83 16.88
N VAL A 534 -3.88 8.32 15.67
CA VAL A 534 -4.15 9.02 14.40
C VAL A 534 -5.00 8.15 13.48
N ASP A 535 -5.61 8.76 12.48
CA ASP A 535 -6.33 8.10 11.40
C ASP A 535 -5.41 7.71 10.23
N PHE A 536 -5.97 7.24 9.10
CA PHE A 536 -5.24 6.87 7.89
C PHE A 536 -4.43 8.04 7.31
N SER A 537 -4.95 9.26 7.40
CA SER A 537 -4.34 10.48 6.86
C SER A 537 -3.28 11.10 7.79
N GLY A 538 -3.15 10.57 9.02
CA GLY A 538 -2.30 11.13 10.07
C GLY A 538 -3.01 12.19 10.93
N THR A 539 -4.32 12.37 10.76
CA THR A 539 -5.14 13.27 11.59
C THR A 539 -5.31 12.66 12.98
N ALA A 540 -5.11 13.44 14.04
CA ALA A 540 -5.28 12.97 15.41
C ALA A 540 -6.74 12.55 15.67
N ARG A 541 -6.93 11.41 16.36
CA ARG A 541 -8.27 10.95 16.74
C ARG A 541 -8.89 11.88 17.79
N GLY A 542 -10.17 12.21 17.62
CA GLY A 542 -10.94 13.00 18.58
C GLY A 542 -11.13 12.31 19.93
N ALA A 543 -11.72 13.04 20.89
CA ALA A 543 -12.05 12.48 22.22
C ALA A 543 -13.09 11.35 22.13
N VAL A 544 -13.92 11.38 21.09
CA VAL A 544 -14.80 10.28 20.67
C VAL A 544 -14.50 10.04 19.19
N PRO A 545 -13.61 9.10 18.84
CA PRO A 545 -13.18 8.91 17.45
C PRO A 545 -14.33 8.54 16.50
N ASP A 546 -14.11 8.74 15.22
CA ASP A 546 -14.99 8.19 14.18
C ASP A 546 -14.82 6.68 14.03
N MET A 547 -15.89 6.01 13.60
CA MET A 547 -15.76 4.63 13.13
C MET A 547 -15.01 4.60 11.79
N GLY A 548 -14.14 3.61 11.63
CA GLY A 548 -13.35 3.39 10.43
C GLY A 548 -12.02 4.15 10.41
N ALA A 549 -11.41 4.14 9.23
CA ALA A 549 -10.03 4.54 9.00
C ALA A 549 -9.79 6.04 8.94
N TYR A 550 -10.83 6.86 8.77
CA TYR A 550 -10.72 8.31 8.57
C TYR A 550 -11.50 9.05 9.65
N GLU A 551 -10.94 10.14 10.15
CA GLU A 551 -11.71 11.16 10.86
C GLU A 551 -12.39 12.09 9.84
N PHE A 552 -13.60 12.54 10.17
CA PHE A 552 -14.36 13.51 9.40
C PHE A 552 -15.19 14.39 10.34
N THR A 553 -15.92 15.34 9.80
CA THR A 553 -16.85 16.17 10.57
C THR A 553 -18.14 16.20 9.81
N ALA A 554 -19.19 15.60 10.36
CA ALA A 554 -20.46 15.55 9.66
C ALA A 554 -21.00 16.97 9.46
N THR A 555 -21.38 17.28 8.22
CA THR A 555 -22.06 18.53 7.93
C THR A 555 -23.53 18.38 8.25
N ALA A 556 -23.99 18.98 9.35
CA ALA A 556 -25.41 19.08 9.63
C ALA A 556 -26.05 20.04 8.62
N LEU A 557 -27.04 19.57 7.85
CA LEU A 557 -27.96 20.48 7.17
C LEU A 557 -28.71 21.25 8.27
N ALA A 558 -28.37 22.51 8.47
CA ALA A 558 -28.95 23.30 9.54
C ALA A 558 -30.47 23.45 9.32
N VAL A 559 -31.27 23.04 10.31
CA VAL A 559 -32.72 23.32 10.38
C VAL A 559 -32.99 24.79 10.76
N SER A 560 -31.97 25.66 10.66
CA SER A 560 -32.06 27.07 11.07
C SER A 560 -33.10 27.85 10.29
N ASP A 561 -33.50 27.39 9.10
CA ASP A 561 -34.51 28.04 8.27
C ASP A 561 -35.95 27.89 8.80
N VAL A 562 -36.19 27.01 9.80
CA VAL A 562 -37.52 26.87 10.44
C VAL A 562 -37.69 27.84 11.62
N ASN A 563 -36.60 28.41 12.17
CA ASN A 563 -36.66 29.32 13.33
C ASN A 563 -36.60 30.82 12.97
N SER A 564 -36.43 31.18 11.69
CA SER A 564 -36.52 32.56 11.21
C SER A 564 -37.94 33.14 11.17
N ASP A 565 -38.97 32.37 11.54
CA ASP A 565 -40.37 32.81 11.55
C ASP A 565 -40.74 33.82 12.67
N LYS A 566 -39.76 34.35 13.40
CA LYS A 566 -39.97 35.37 14.45
C LYS A 566 -39.76 36.83 14.03
N ILE A 567 -39.74 37.15 12.73
CA ILE A 567 -40.04 38.53 12.32
C ILE A 567 -41.57 38.70 12.37
N LYS A 568 -42.06 39.29 13.47
CA LYS A 568 -43.47 39.67 13.69
C LYS A 568 -43.91 40.78 12.73
N MET A 569 -44.03 40.45 11.46
CA MET A 569 -44.61 41.31 10.45
C MET A 569 -46.10 41.02 10.38
N SER A 570 -46.89 42.06 10.59
CA SER A 570 -48.34 42.02 10.65
C SER A 570 -48.92 43.10 9.75
N VAL A 571 -50.16 42.89 9.36
CA VAL A 571 -50.86 43.72 8.38
C VAL A 571 -52.22 44.10 8.97
N TYR A 572 -52.51 45.39 9.09
CA TYR A 572 -53.66 45.91 9.84
C TYR A 572 -54.23 47.22 9.26
N PRO A 573 -55.54 47.50 9.37
CA PRO A 573 -56.57 46.59 9.87
C PRO A 573 -56.74 45.40 8.92
N ASN A 574 -57.10 44.25 9.47
CA ASN A 574 -57.49 43.07 8.69
C ASN A 574 -58.64 42.39 9.44
N PRO A 575 -59.90 42.50 8.97
CA PRO A 575 -60.31 42.96 7.64
C PRO A 575 -60.17 44.48 7.39
N PHE A 576 -59.97 44.89 6.14
CA PHE A 576 -59.79 46.29 5.70
C PHE A 576 -60.88 46.74 4.71
N THR A 577 -60.99 48.05 4.48
CA THR A 577 -61.86 48.65 3.43
C THR A 577 -61.01 49.18 2.28
N ASP A 578 -60.27 50.27 2.51
CA ASP A 578 -59.49 50.95 1.46
C ASP A 578 -57.99 50.82 1.65
N VAL A 579 -57.50 50.94 2.89
CA VAL A 579 -56.06 51.02 3.20
C VAL A 579 -55.65 49.94 4.18
N VAL A 580 -54.46 49.41 3.97
CA VAL A 580 -53.81 48.40 4.79
C VAL A 580 -52.43 48.90 5.23
N LYS A 581 -52.09 48.80 6.50
CA LYS A 581 -50.78 49.17 7.05
C LYS A 581 -49.93 47.94 7.34
N ILE A 582 -48.61 48.10 7.24
CA ILE A 582 -47.61 47.06 7.49
C ILE A 582 -46.80 47.45 8.72
N SER A 583 -46.61 46.52 9.66
CA SER A 583 -45.94 46.82 10.94
C SER A 583 -44.46 47.19 10.81
N ASP A 584 -43.78 46.71 9.77
CA ASP A 584 -42.40 47.09 9.42
C ASP A 584 -42.17 46.88 7.92
N VAL A 585 -41.61 47.88 7.25
CA VAL A 585 -41.29 47.84 5.82
C VAL A 585 -39.79 47.67 5.53
N LYS A 586 -38.97 47.57 6.58
CA LYS A 586 -37.52 47.48 6.46
C LYS A 586 -37.10 46.22 5.68
N GLY A 587 -36.25 46.42 4.67
CA GLY A 587 -35.69 45.34 3.85
C GLY A 587 -36.66 44.70 2.87
N ILE A 588 -37.90 45.21 2.74
CA ILE A 588 -38.82 44.79 1.69
C ILE A 588 -38.36 45.42 0.37
N LYS A 589 -38.18 44.60 -0.65
CA LYS A 589 -37.85 45.00 -2.02
C LYS A 589 -39.11 45.28 -2.85
N SER A 590 -40.14 44.45 -2.71
CA SER A 590 -41.41 44.60 -3.42
C SER A 590 -42.57 43.97 -2.64
N ILE A 591 -43.78 44.44 -2.93
CA ILE A 591 -45.02 43.91 -2.34
C ILE A 591 -45.94 43.48 -3.48
N GLN A 592 -46.49 42.28 -3.43
CA GLN A 592 -47.41 41.76 -4.43
C GLN A 592 -48.75 41.39 -3.80
N ILE A 593 -49.85 41.78 -4.44
CA ILE A 593 -51.20 41.37 -4.05
C ILE A 593 -51.70 40.33 -5.05
N ASN A 594 -52.09 39.17 -4.54
CA ASN A 594 -52.59 38.04 -5.33
C ASN A 594 -54.03 37.70 -4.91
N ASP A 595 -54.88 37.27 -5.84
CA ASP A 595 -56.18 36.65 -5.51
C ASP A 595 -55.99 35.21 -5.01
N VAL A 596 -57.09 34.59 -4.56
CA VAL A 596 -57.08 33.20 -4.05
C VAL A 596 -56.68 32.14 -5.08
N SER A 597 -56.68 32.48 -6.38
CA SER A 597 -56.21 31.60 -7.45
C SER A 597 -54.71 31.74 -7.73
N GLY A 598 -54.02 32.62 -6.98
CA GLY A 598 -52.59 32.89 -7.14
C GLY A 598 -52.27 33.87 -8.27
N ARG A 599 -53.28 34.47 -8.92
CA ARG A 599 -53.06 35.47 -9.96
C ARG A 599 -52.65 36.80 -9.31
N SER A 600 -51.57 37.37 -9.81
CA SER A 600 -51.10 38.70 -9.40
C SER A 600 -52.03 39.79 -9.89
N LEU A 601 -52.49 40.61 -8.94
CA LEU A 601 -53.38 41.75 -9.19
C LEU A 601 -52.63 43.06 -9.15
N LYS A 602 -51.65 43.19 -8.24
CA LYS A 602 -50.83 44.39 -8.08
C LYS A 602 -49.42 44.05 -7.66
N THR A 603 -48.49 44.88 -8.10
CA THR A 603 -47.13 44.97 -7.55
C THR A 603 -46.92 46.41 -7.10
N LEU A 604 -46.52 46.59 -5.85
CA LEU A 604 -46.36 47.87 -5.18
C LEU A 604 -44.93 48.02 -4.69
N ILE A 605 -44.45 49.26 -4.69
CA ILE A 605 -43.22 49.61 -3.97
C ILE A 605 -43.47 49.57 -2.46
N PRO A 606 -42.44 49.29 -1.64
CA PRO A 606 -42.59 49.23 -0.19
C PRO A 606 -43.07 50.56 0.39
N ALA A 607 -44.21 50.55 1.09
CA ALA A 607 -44.76 51.70 1.81
C ALA A 607 -45.46 51.22 3.09
N ALA A 608 -45.40 52.01 4.16
CA ALA A 608 -46.01 51.63 5.45
C ALA A 608 -47.55 51.54 5.39
N GLU A 609 -48.15 52.21 4.41
CA GLU A 609 -49.58 52.17 4.11
C GLU A 609 -49.78 51.87 2.62
N LEU A 610 -50.67 50.93 2.33
CA LEU A 610 -51.01 50.49 0.99
C LEU A 610 -52.47 50.81 0.69
N ASP A 611 -52.71 51.58 -0.36
CA ASP A 611 -54.04 51.86 -0.88
C ASP A 611 -54.49 50.76 -1.84
N LEU A 612 -55.52 50.04 -1.41
CA LEU A 612 -56.12 48.89 -2.09
C LEU A 612 -57.64 49.10 -2.32
N ARG A 613 -58.09 50.35 -2.40
CA ARG A 613 -59.52 50.72 -2.57
C ARG A 613 -60.16 50.16 -3.84
N ASP A 614 -59.37 49.88 -4.86
CA ASP A 614 -59.81 49.38 -6.16
C ASP A 614 -60.00 47.85 -6.22
N LEU A 615 -59.56 47.12 -5.19
CA LEU A 615 -59.89 45.70 -5.04
C LEU A 615 -61.39 45.53 -4.76
N LYS A 616 -62.00 44.41 -5.16
CA LYS A 616 -63.39 44.08 -4.78
C LYS A 616 -63.42 43.45 -3.38
N THR A 617 -64.58 43.41 -2.72
CA THR A 617 -64.76 42.63 -1.49
C THR A 617 -64.32 41.18 -1.72
N GLY A 618 -63.44 40.65 -0.87
CA GLY A 618 -62.85 39.33 -1.08
C GLY A 618 -61.58 39.06 -0.29
N LEU A 619 -61.13 37.80 -0.34
CA LEU A 619 -59.89 37.34 0.28
C LEU A 619 -58.71 37.52 -0.69
N TYR A 620 -57.59 38.04 -0.19
CA TYR A 620 -56.36 38.24 -0.94
C TYR A 620 -55.14 37.76 -0.15
N ILE A 621 -54.04 37.54 -0.85
CA ILE A 621 -52.73 37.26 -0.28
C ILE A 621 -51.81 38.43 -0.58
N ILE A 622 -51.24 39.03 0.46
CA ILE A 622 -50.15 40.00 0.35
C ILE A 622 -48.82 39.28 0.53
N SER A 623 -47.97 39.32 -0.48
CA SER A 623 -46.64 38.72 -0.50
C SER A 623 -45.57 39.81 -0.47
N PHE A 624 -44.64 39.73 0.49
CA PHE A 624 -43.49 40.60 0.64
C PHE A 624 -42.26 39.88 0.13
N GLN A 625 -41.53 40.49 -0.80
CA GLN A 625 -40.22 40.01 -1.24
C GLN A 625 -39.15 40.87 -0.58
N PHE A 626 -38.18 40.25 0.08
CA PHE A 626 -37.09 40.94 0.78
C PHE A 626 -35.87 41.11 -0.12
N GLU A 627 -35.02 42.10 0.21
CA GLU A 627 -33.76 42.36 -0.50
C GLU A 627 -32.80 41.15 -0.47
N ASN A 628 -32.88 40.33 0.56
CA ASN A 628 -32.11 39.09 0.70
C ASN A 628 -32.68 37.90 -0.10
N GLY A 629 -33.76 38.11 -0.87
CA GLY A 629 -34.39 37.08 -1.71
C GLY A 629 -35.46 36.24 -1.03
N SER A 630 -35.68 36.36 0.29
CA SER A 630 -36.76 35.64 0.97
C SER A 630 -38.14 36.23 0.66
N THR A 631 -39.20 35.44 0.86
CA THR A 631 -40.58 35.90 0.70
C THR A 631 -41.42 35.56 1.92
N LYS A 632 -42.37 36.44 2.27
CA LYS A 632 -43.36 36.22 3.33
C LYS A 632 -44.75 36.55 2.82
N ALA A 633 -45.75 35.72 3.09
CA ALA A 633 -47.13 35.93 2.64
C ALA A 633 -48.10 36.01 3.82
N LEU A 634 -49.04 36.95 3.78
CA LEU A 634 -50.11 37.10 4.76
C LEU A 634 -51.48 37.14 4.06
N LYS A 635 -52.51 36.62 4.72
CA LYS A 635 -53.89 36.68 4.22
C LYS A 635 -54.55 37.98 4.66
N ILE A 636 -55.17 38.69 3.74
CA ILE A 636 -55.93 39.92 4.02
C ILE A 636 -57.36 39.80 3.47
N LEU A 637 -58.34 40.31 4.21
CA LEU A 637 -59.76 40.29 3.84
C LEU A 637 -60.26 41.70 3.59
N LYS A 638 -60.70 41.99 2.36
CA LYS A 638 -61.39 43.24 2.03
C LYS A 638 -62.88 43.09 2.31
N LYS A 639 -63.44 44.02 3.08
CA LYS A 639 -64.89 44.15 3.32
C LYS A 639 -65.55 45.01 2.25
#